data_AF-A0A1D8PDN2-F1
#
_entry.id   AF-A0A1D8PDN2-F1
#
_cell.length_a   1.000
_cell.length_b   1.000
_cell.length_c   1.000
_cell.angle_alpha   90.00
_cell.angle_beta   90.00
_cell.angle_gamma   90.00
#
_symmetry.space_group_name_H-M   'P 1'
#
loop_
_entity.id
_entity.type
_entity.pdbx_description
1 polymer ?
#
loop_
_entity_poly.entity_id
_entity_poly.type
_entity_poly.pdbx_seq_one_letter_code
_entity_poly.pdbx_strand_id
1 'polypeptide(L)'
;MTSPNNTSSNFNIHESEYLSQDRKPLPLSSTPSTENIILTPRTHTPIRLNSPHINMAELAIHNNQKQQQQQQQQQQQRSKQSSPLFFSDTKVSGPGTVATMASITTPHCQHHQPQFSTFSQIPNTSSKPTSQLPPASALSSSPLEMPITTTPSYYNPQDLNDNDNHSINNDNNLPRLVHKWSHTHSILCCLASPKNRLLFCGTQDGKILVYDMNTYTLTHIIGNENNNTNTEDHHPHHQSASILTICLNKDETKLFVAGSDSLVKIYNLQKNPNGSDDDKKYQCTHVIYSLVDIGDIFSIHWCDSTSTIYIGAQNASILWCHISFDNEDLVTNGDNKKQPSNGINHKHKHKQSSQHQNNTNHHQQTHRNINNGCNDTKNILDIERLPHFRYDKFFDSKGPGGSQNTLQTTHNLLKRRYSKTTNESKHHSSIKLIECKSDDIIRFAHNGYVYCLDVITNATISDSSESNFLISGGGDGIINIWSFNHNPTIGVKLIKVASLENDESILSMKIQDSLLYVGLSDCSINVWDLLTLQLIRSFQFGDNNFDEILSLDIYDNCIYKGSSSTGLIKLSILNHQFISDKILMSSEIEDGVINAVKIFPSDDDKIYLLSGASKSLSLWDITTSKSTTNQRHDKNLNDDEEQEQEQEQEQELLNGELHKKLSNDDMLIMLQKYVAFKTISKNPQLYLEESRHCAQFLCKLFNNFGAYQTKLLPISNGNPIVFSEFKANSTTNGTGNARRPRLLWYAHYDVVDATKNEAKDWKTDPFILTAKEGNLYARGVSDNKGPTLAAIYSVAELYHRQQLNCDVVFIIEGEEECGSIGFQKVINDNKQLISGGSGGGNGTTGIDWIMLSNSYWLDDLTPCLNYGLRGVINASITIKSDKPDRHSGVDGGVSREPTMDMMHLLSTLVDPITRKIQLPGFYNDILPLTSSEKKLYDTIAQYSGIKVSTLMTKWREPSLTIHKIQVSGPNNNTVIPQIVKATISMRIVPNQDLSKIKQSLIDTLNENFAKLSSSSSSSMDTTTNSITGNKLSVEIFHQAEPWLGDHENKVYSILFKNLKNHWNQEPLFIREGGSIPSIRFLEKCFNAPAAQIPCGQSSDNAHLKDEKLRIINLFKLRAILTDTFKELGMS
;
A
#
# COMPACT_ATOMS: atom_id res chain seq x y z
N MET A 1 -25.22 8.57 50.85
CA MET A 1 -25.24 9.99 51.27
C MET A 1 -25.08 10.84 50.03
N THR A 2 -25.99 11.78 49.86
CA THR A 2 -26.16 12.69 48.71
C THR A 2 -25.05 13.74 48.63
N SER A 3 -24.47 13.93 47.45
CA SER A 3 -24.12 15.26 46.92
C SER A 3 -23.70 15.16 45.43
N PRO A 4 -24.56 15.60 44.49
CA PRO A 4 -24.23 15.68 43.06
C PRO A 4 -23.55 17.01 42.73
N ASN A 5 -22.35 16.95 42.14
CA ASN A 5 -21.65 18.11 41.60
C ASN A 5 -22.15 18.40 40.17
N ASN A 6 -23.22 19.20 40.08
CA ASN A 6 -23.63 19.86 38.85
C ASN A 6 -22.87 21.20 38.72
N THR A 7 -21.76 21.21 37.99
CA THR A 7 -21.15 22.44 37.47
C THR A 7 -21.38 22.50 35.98
N SER A 8 -22.52 23.08 35.59
CA SER A 8 -22.84 23.45 34.22
C SER A 8 -22.05 24.71 33.82
N SER A 9 -20.91 24.53 33.16
CA SER A 9 -20.21 25.63 32.49
C SER A 9 -20.86 25.89 31.14
N ASN A 10 -21.75 26.89 31.10
CA ASN A 10 -22.30 27.47 29.87
C ASN A 10 -21.16 28.05 29.02
N PHE A 11 -20.72 27.30 28.01
CA PHE A 11 -19.90 27.82 26.92
C PHE A 11 -20.78 28.66 25.99
N ASN A 12 -20.92 29.94 26.33
CA ASN A 12 -21.35 30.96 25.37
C ASN A 12 -20.21 31.15 24.36
N ILE A 13 -20.39 30.58 23.16
CA ILE A 13 -19.56 30.81 21.99
C ILE A 13 -19.75 32.29 21.60
N HIS A 14 -18.83 33.14 22.04
CA HIS A 14 -18.72 34.51 21.57
C HIS A 14 -18.18 34.47 20.14
N GLU A 15 -19.06 34.74 19.17
CA GLU A 15 -18.70 35.15 17.82
C GLU A 15 -17.81 36.40 17.94
N SER A 16 -16.50 36.21 17.77
CA SER A 16 -15.54 37.30 17.72
C SER A 16 -15.36 37.69 16.25
N GLU A 17 -15.89 38.86 15.94
CA GLU A 17 -15.69 39.58 14.68
C GLU A 17 -14.20 39.67 14.36
N TYR A 18 -13.77 38.92 13.34
CA TYR A 18 -12.46 39.07 12.72
C TYR A 18 -12.42 40.38 11.92
N LEU A 19 -12.17 41.49 12.62
CA LEU A 19 -11.78 42.76 12.02
C LEU A 19 -10.39 42.60 11.39
N SER A 20 -10.38 42.59 10.06
CA SER A 20 -9.22 42.61 9.18
C SER A 20 -8.29 43.78 9.53
N GLN A 21 -7.17 43.50 10.19
CA GLN A 21 -6.10 44.47 10.37
C GLN A 21 -5.21 44.51 9.13
N ASP A 22 -5.20 45.68 8.49
CA ASP A 22 -4.37 46.09 7.36
C ASP A 22 -2.88 45.80 7.58
N ARG A 23 -2.39 44.66 7.10
CA ARG A 23 -0.95 44.39 7.00
C ARG A 23 -0.43 44.95 5.67
N LYS A 24 0.27 46.09 5.76
CA LYS A 24 1.02 46.71 4.67
C LYS A 24 2.02 45.72 4.03
N PRO A 25 2.13 45.65 2.69
CA PRO A 25 3.03 44.71 2.03
C PRO A 25 4.49 45.15 2.14
N LEU A 26 5.37 44.22 2.53
CA LEU A 26 6.82 44.38 2.54
C LEU A 26 7.40 44.35 1.11
N PRO A 27 8.46 45.13 0.81
CA PRO A 27 8.90 45.42 -0.54
C PRO A 27 9.73 44.30 -1.18
N LEU A 28 9.39 44.00 -2.44
CA LEU A 28 10.03 43.03 -3.32
C LEU A 28 11.49 43.40 -3.61
N SER A 29 12.42 42.58 -3.12
CA SER A 29 13.82 42.60 -3.53
C SER A 29 13.99 41.83 -4.85
N SER A 30 14.47 42.55 -5.85
CA SER A 30 14.79 42.17 -7.22
C SER A 30 15.88 41.09 -7.36
N THR A 31 15.69 40.12 -8.27
CA THR A 31 16.66 39.54 -9.26
C THR A 31 16.11 38.20 -9.82
N PRO A 32 16.48 37.76 -11.04
CA PRO A 32 16.06 38.33 -12.32
C PRO A 32 15.29 37.33 -13.21
N SER A 33 14.52 37.90 -14.13
CA SER A 33 13.80 37.33 -15.28
C SER A 33 14.26 35.95 -15.79
N THR A 34 13.47 34.91 -15.49
CA THR A 34 13.25 33.77 -16.40
C THR A 34 11.87 33.94 -17.01
N GLU A 35 11.83 33.91 -18.34
CA GLU A 35 10.63 34.12 -19.15
C GLU A 35 9.47 33.24 -18.65
N ASN A 36 8.40 33.92 -18.20
CA ASN A 36 7.14 33.29 -17.83
C ASN A 36 6.53 32.66 -19.09
N ILE A 37 6.85 31.40 -19.34
CA ILE A 37 5.97 30.49 -20.06
C ILE A 37 4.72 30.38 -19.19
N ILE A 38 3.68 31.12 -19.58
CA ILE A 38 2.35 31.06 -18.99
C ILE A 38 1.83 29.64 -19.23
N LEU A 39 2.13 28.74 -18.29
CA LEU A 39 1.42 27.48 -18.13
C LEU A 39 0.02 27.84 -17.64
N THR A 40 -0.88 28.08 -18.60
CA THR A 40 -2.31 28.07 -18.30
C THR A 40 -2.65 26.67 -17.74
N PRO A 41 -3.27 26.57 -16.56
CA PRO A 41 -3.66 25.28 -16.01
C PRO A 41 -4.66 24.67 -17.00
N ARG A 42 -4.27 23.55 -17.61
CA ARG A 42 -5.15 22.74 -18.46
C ARG A 42 -6.27 22.25 -17.57
N THR A 43 -7.42 22.92 -17.62
CA THR A 43 -8.67 22.38 -17.06
C THR A 43 -9.04 21.17 -17.90
N HIS A 44 -8.59 20.00 -17.46
CA HIS A 44 -9.07 18.72 -17.96
C HIS A 44 -10.59 18.71 -17.76
N THR A 45 -11.31 18.88 -18.87
CA THR A 45 -12.76 18.73 -18.89
C THR A 45 -12.99 17.22 -18.97
N PRO A 46 -13.59 16.56 -17.95
CA PRO A 46 -13.74 15.11 -17.95
C PRO A 46 -14.56 14.67 -19.17
N ILE A 47 -13.97 13.79 -19.96
CA ILE A 47 -14.58 13.24 -21.17
C ILE A 47 -15.78 12.39 -20.74
N ARG A 48 -16.99 12.80 -21.13
CA ARG A 48 -18.19 11.95 -21.01
C ARG A 48 -17.97 10.69 -21.83
N LEU A 49 -18.05 9.53 -21.17
CA LEU A 49 -18.01 8.20 -21.78
C LEU A 49 -18.85 8.16 -23.07
N ASN A 50 -18.17 7.80 -24.16
CA ASN A 50 -18.59 7.80 -25.55
C ASN A 50 -20.07 7.42 -25.79
N SER A 51 -20.89 8.40 -26.17
CA SER A 51 -21.95 8.16 -27.15
C SER A 51 -21.33 8.22 -28.55
N PRO A 52 -21.66 7.31 -29.48
CA PRO A 52 -21.09 7.30 -30.82
C PRO A 52 -21.75 8.42 -31.63
N HIS A 53 -21.34 9.65 -31.38
CA HIS A 53 -21.69 10.80 -32.19
C HIS A 53 -20.41 11.30 -32.83
N ILE A 54 -20.28 10.92 -34.11
CA ILE A 54 -19.46 11.56 -35.13
C ILE A 54 -19.12 12.98 -34.69
N ASN A 55 -17.81 13.23 -34.50
CA ASN A 55 -17.24 14.45 -33.94
C ASN A 55 -17.86 15.69 -34.61
N MET A 56 -18.90 16.25 -33.98
CA MET A 56 -19.67 17.37 -34.52
C MET A 56 -18.82 18.63 -34.64
N ALA A 57 -17.65 18.72 -34.00
CA ALA A 57 -16.72 19.82 -34.20
C ALA A 57 -16.10 19.77 -35.61
N GLU A 58 -15.67 18.60 -36.09
CA GLU A 58 -15.19 18.47 -37.47
C GLU A 58 -16.32 18.68 -38.47
N LEU A 59 -17.52 18.16 -38.19
CA LEU A 59 -18.68 18.33 -39.07
C LEU A 59 -19.20 19.78 -39.07
N ALA A 60 -19.09 20.51 -37.95
CA ALA A 60 -19.41 21.93 -37.87
C ALA A 60 -18.36 22.80 -38.58
N ILE A 61 -17.07 22.47 -38.48
CA ILE A 61 -16.01 23.14 -39.26
C ILE A 61 -16.23 22.88 -40.75
N HIS A 62 -16.52 21.64 -41.14
CA HIS A 62 -16.75 21.28 -42.54
C HIS A 62 -18.05 21.90 -43.08
N ASN A 63 -19.11 21.97 -42.27
CA ASN A 63 -20.36 22.63 -42.63
C ASN A 63 -20.22 24.15 -42.67
N ASN A 64 -19.45 24.77 -41.77
CA ASN A 64 -19.17 26.21 -41.85
C ASN A 64 -18.31 26.54 -43.07
N GLN A 65 -17.32 25.72 -43.40
CA GLN A 65 -16.55 25.88 -44.64
C GLN A 65 -17.43 25.70 -45.87
N LYS A 66 -18.32 24.70 -45.91
CA LYS A 66 -19.31 24.54 -46.98
C LYS A 66 -20.29 25.70 -47.07
N GLN A 67 -20.79 26.21 -45.95
CA GLN A 67 -21.71 27.35 -45.94
C GLN A 67 -21.02 28.64 -46.38
N GLN A 68 -19.77 28.88 -45.96
CA GLN A 68 -18.98 30.01 -46.43
C GLN A 68 -18.67 29.91 -47.93
N GLN A 69 -18.32 28.72 -48.43
CA GLN A 69 -18.12 28.49 -49.86
C GLN A 69 -19.43 28.65 -50.66
N GLN A 70 -20.57 28.17 -50.15
CA GLN A 70 -21.87 28.35 -50.80
C GLN A 70 -22.33 29.81 -50.77
N GLN A 71 -22.07 30.56 -49.70
CA GLN A 71 -22.39 31.99 -49.65
C GLN A 71 -21.50 32.79 -50.61
N GLN A 72 -20.21 32.46 -50.73
CA GLN A 72 -19.34 33.10 -51.73
C GLN A 72 -19.76 32.76 -53.16
N GLN A 73 -20.16 31.51 -53.43
CA GLN A 73 -20.69 31.13 -54.75
C GLN A 73 -22.04 31.79 -55.06
N GLN A 74 -22.94 31.92 -54.09
CA GLN A 74 -24.22 32.62 -54.28
C GLN A 74 -24.03 34.13 -54.48
N GLN A 75 -23.06 34.77 -53.82
CA GLN A 75 -22.72 36.18 -54.09
C GLN A 75 -22.09 36.36 -55.48
N GLN A 76 -21.28 35.40 -55.96
CA GLN A 76 -20.74 35.44 -57.33
C GLN A 76 -21.80 35.15 -58.40
N GLN A 77 -22.83 34.35 -58.11
CA GLN A 77 -23.93 34.10 -59.05
C GLN A 77 -24.92 35.27 -59.12
N ARG A 78 -25.16 35.99 -58.01
CA ARG A 78 -26.04 37.17 -58.04
C ARG A 78 -25.47 38.37 -58.82
N SER A 79 -24.17 38.40 -59.15
CA SER A 79 -23.58 39.48 -59.94
C SER A 79 -23.52 39.21 -61.46
N LYS A 80 -24.02 38.07 -61.97
CA LYS A 80 -23.96 37.74 -63.41
C LYS A 80 -25.29 37.55 -64.13
N GLN A 81 -26.41 37.99 -63.56
CA GLN A 81 -27.71 38.01 -64.25
C GLN A 81 -28.17 39.44 -64.56
N SER A 82 -27.59 40.02 -65.61
CA SER A 82 -28.16 41.16 -66.33
C SER A 82 -27.90 41.00 -67.83
N SER A 83 -28.85 40.43 -68.57
CA SER A 83 -29.07 40.76 -69.98
C SER A 83 -30.45 40.28 -70.45
N PRO A 84 -31.12 41.00 -71.38
CA PRO A 84 -32.57 40.93 -71.55
C PRO A 84 -33.01 40.18 -72.82
N LEU A 85 -34.28 39.72 -72.76
CA LEU A 85 -35.30 39.58 -73.83
C LEU A 85 -34.85 39.15 -75.24
N PHE A 86 -35.39 38.03 -75.74
CA PHE A 86 -36.21 37.98 -76.97
C PHE A 86 -36.86 36.59 -77.17
N PHE A 87 -38.11 36.63 -77.62
CA PHE A 87 -38.99 35.51 -78.00
C PHE A 87 -38.53 34.78 -79.27
N SER A 88 -38.78 33.48 -79.38
CA SER A 88 -39.64 32.89 -80.44
C SER A 88 -39.62 31.35 -80.43
N ASP A 89 -40.79 30.81 -80.74
CA ASP A 89 -41.20 29.41 -80.79
C ASP A 89 -40.38 28.50 -81.73
N THR A 90 -40.28 27.19 -81.41
CA THR A 90 -40.78 26.09 -82.29
C THR A 90 -40.45 24.67 -81.79
N LYS A 91 -41.50 23.82 -81.77
CA LYS A 91 -41.60 22.40 -82.21
C LYS A 91 -40.77 21.25 -81.58
N VAL A 92 -41.49 20.42 -80.80
CA VAL A 92 -41.89 19.00 -81.04
C VAL A 92 -40.83 17.90 -81.31
N SER A 93 -41.13 16.72 -80.72
CA SER A 93 -40.53 15.36 -80.81
C SER A 93 -39.35 15.13 -79.86
N GLY A 94 -39.21 14.05 -79.09
CA GLY A 94 -39.78 12.69 -79.04
C GLY A 94 -38.64 11.77 -78.48
N PRO A 95 -38.91 10.72 -77.69
CA PRO A 95 -37.98 10.23 -76.67
C PRO A 95 -36.98 9.18 -77.17
N GLY A 96 -35.72 9.29 -76.73
CA GLY A 96 -34.66 8.31 -76.93
C GLY A 96 -34.36 7.55 -75.63
N THR A 97 -34.83 6.31 -75.56
CA THR A 97 -34.51 5.31 -74.53
C THR A 97 -33.06 4.84 -74.71
N VAL A 98 -32.20 4.97 -73.70
CA VAL A 98 -30.89 4.29 -73.67
C VAL A 98 -30.77 3.50 -72.38
N ALA A 99 -30.47 2.22 -72.57
CA ALA A 99 -30.56 1.14 -71.60
C ALA A 99 -29.49 1.18 -70.50
N THR A 100 -29.93 0.63 -69.39
CA THR A 100 -29.30 0.42 -68.08
C THR A 100 -28.28 -0.72 -68.04
N MET A 101 -27.30 -0.52 -67.14
CA MET A 101 -26.59 -1.49 -66.29
C MET A 101 -25.50 -2.39 -66.91
N ALA A 102 -24.25 -2.02 -66.60
CA ALA A 102 -23.13 -2.93 -66.46
C ALA A 102 -22.77 -3.05 -64.96
N SER A 103 -22.97 -4.25 -64.41
CA SER A 103 -22.67 -4.68 -63.05
C SER A 103 -21.17 -4.92 -62.86
N ILE A 104 -20.59 -4.31 -61.84
CA ILE A 104 -19.19 -4.49 -61.42
C ILE A 104 -19.13 -5.65 -60.41
N THR A 105 -18.39 -6.70 -60.77
CA THR A 105 -18.15 -7.91 -59.98
C THR A 105 -17.06 -7.71 -58.92
N THR A 106 -17.36 -8.16 -57.71
CA THR A 106 -16.55 -8.24 -56.49
C THR A 106 -15.41 -9.28 -56.58
N PRO A 107 -14.22 -9.03 -55.97
CA PRO A 107 -13.11 -9.98 -55.97
C PRO A 107 -13.12 -10.91 -54.75
N HIS A 108 -13.01 -12.21 -55.02
CA HIS A 108 -12.85 -13.31 -54.06
C HIS A 108 -11.45 -13.31 -53.44
N CYS A 109 -11.36 -13.24 -52.11
CA CYS A 109 -10.12 -13.43 -51.34
C CYS A 109 -10.04 -14.89 -50.86
N GLN A 110 -8.97 -15.60 -51.24
CA GLN A 110 -8.76 -17.03 -50.97
C GLN A 110 -8.09 -17.27 -49.61
N HIS A 111 -8.61 -18.26 -48.87
CA HIS A 111 -8.07 -18.81 -47.64
C HIS A 111 -6.69 -19.48 -47.86
N HIS A 112 -5.67 -19.04 -47.12
CA HIS A 112 -4.43 -19.80 -46.95
C HIS A 112 -4.35 -20.37 -45.52
N GLN A 113 -4.48 -21.69 -45.40
CA GLN A 113 -4.20 -22.46 -44.19
C GLN A 113 -2.68 -22.62 -44.01
N PRO A 114 -2.15 -22.48 -42.78
CA PRO A 114 -0.73 -22.62 -42.49
C PRO A 114 -0.33 -24.10 -42.42
N GLN A 115 0.58 -24.51 -43.31
CA GLN A 115 1.20 -25.84 -43.32
C GLN A 115 2.39 -25.90 -42.34
N PHE A 116 2.38 -26.92 -41.48
CA PHE A 116 3.48 -27.32 -40.60
C PHE A 116 4.67 -27.80 -41.43
N SER A 117 5.79 -27.06 -41.40
CA SER A 117 7.02 -27.43 -42.09
C SER A 117 7.94 -28.26 -41.17
N THR A 118 8.34 -29.39 -41.70
CA THR A 118 9.18 -30.45 -41.15
C THR A 118 10.65 -30.03 -40.97
N PHE A 119 11.25 -30.51 -39.88
CA PHE A 119 12.69 -30.54 -39.60
C PHE A 119 13.51 -31.06 -40.79
N SER A 120 14.50 -30.29 -41.26
CA SER A 120 15.60 -30.82 -42.08
C SER A 120 16.91 -30.07 -41.87
N GLN A 121 17.81 -30.78 -41.17
CA GLN A 121 19.26 -30.92 -41.35
C GLN A 121 20.17 -29.71 -41.66
N ILE A 122 21.14 -29.60 -40.76
CA ILE A 122 22.36 -28.79 -40.72
C ILE A 122 23.20 -28.93 -42.02
N PRO A 123 23.56 -27.81 -42.68
CA PRO A 123 24.66 -27.78 -43.62
C PRO A 123 25.91 -27.13 -43.00
N ASN A 124 26.99 -27.89 -43.04
CA ASN A 124 28.35 -27.52 -42.69
C ASN A 124 28.99 -26.59 -43.74
N THR A 125 29.81 -25.67 -43.23
CA THR A 125 31.05 -25.12 -43.80
C THR A 125 31.00 -24.40 -45.17
N SER A 126 31.37 -23.11 -45.17
CA SER A 126 32.47 -22.60 -46.01
C SER A 126 32.81 -21.15 -45.64
N SER A 127 34.04 -20.78 -45.93
CA SER A 127 34.82 -19.67 -45.40
C SER A 127 35.07 -18.58 -46.45
N LYS A 128 35.34 -17.36 -45.94
CA LYS A 128 35.97 -16.17 -46.60
C LYS A 128 35.14 -15.42 -47.68
N PRO A 129 35.49 -14.16 -48.04
CA PRO A 129 36.55 -13.27 -47.52
C PRO A 129 36.12 -11.83 -47.15
N THR A 130 37.00 -11.22 -46.36
CA THR A 130 37.25 -9.78 -46.16
C THR A 130 37.28 -8.93 -47.44
N SER A 131 36.67 -7.74 -47.42
CA SER A 131 37.33 -6.47 -47.82
C SER A 131 36.41 -5.22 -47.78
N GLN A 132 37.03 -4.13 -47.31
CA GLN A 132 36.85 -2.71 -47.68
C GLN A 132 35.77 -1.84 -47.01
N LEU A 133 36.26 -1.00 -46.09
CA LEU A 133 35.70 0.27 -45.63
C LEU A 133 35.57 1.31 -46.76
N PRO A 134 34.59 2.22 -46.66
CA PRO A 134 34.65 3.57 -47.20
C PRO A 134 34.64 4.66 -46.08
N PRO A 135 35.00 5.92 -46.41
CA PRO A 135 35.67 6.83 -45.49
C PRO A 135 34.78 7.88 -44.81
N ALA A 136 35.41 8.53 -43.83
CA ALA A 136 34.93 9.53 -42.91
C ALA A 136 34.57 10.91 -43.50
N SER A 137 33.96 11.69 -42.60
CA SER A 137 34.02 13.15 -42.43
C SER A 137 32.89 14.01 -43.03
N ALA A 138 32.04 14.51 -42.14
CA ALA A 138 31.55 15.89 -42.15
C ALA A 138 31.11 16.28 -40.73
N LEU A 139 31.95 17.10 -40.09
CA LEU A 139 31.72 17.76 -38.81
C LEU A 139 30.78 18.96 -39.02
N SER A 140 29.73 19.10 -38.21
CA SER A 140 29.10 20.40 -37.96
C SER A 140 28.60 20.49 -36.53
N SER A 141 29.22 21.42 -35.82
CA SER A 141 29.03 21.87 -34.44
C SER A 141 27.69 22.59 -34.19
N SER A 142 27.12 22.43 -32.98
CA SER A 142 26.53 23.46 -32.09
C SER A 142 25.60 22.80 -31.02
N PRO A 143 25.14 23.48 -29.94
CA PRO A 143 25.79 23.42 -28.64
C PRO A 143 24.91 22.89 -27.48
N LEU A 144 25.58 22.22 -26.53
CA LEU A 144 25.36 22.24 -25.07
C LEU A 144 23.93 22.54 -24.57
N GLU A 145 23.15 21.47 -24.36
CA GLU A 145 22.09 21.43 -23.34
C GLU A 145 22.40 20.32 -22.34
N MET A 146 22.14 20.63 -21.06
CA MET A 146 22.63 19.89 -19.90
C MET A 146 22.09 18.46 -19.81
N PRO A 147 22.89 17.50 -19.32
CA PRO A 147 22.58 16.08 -19.41
C PRO A 147 21.51 15.68 -18.39
N ILE A 148 20.33 15.35 -18.91
CA ILE A 148 19.36 14.50 -18.23
C ILE A 148 20.03 13.15 -18.00
N THR A 149 19.99 12.71 -16.74
CA THR A 149 20.55 11.48 -16.19
C THR A 149 20.14 10.28 -17.03
N THR A 150 21.01 9.86 -17.95
CA THR A 150 20.77 8.67 -18.78
C THR A 150 21.13 7.43 -17.99
N THR A 151 20.12 6.58 -17.87
CA THR A 151 20.17 5.20 -17.39
C THR A 151 21.26 4.40 -18.13
N PRO A 152 21.96 3.49 -17.43
CA PRO A 152 23.15 2.81 -17.96
C PRO A 152 22.81 1.92 -19.15
N SER A 153 23.63 2.05 -20.19
CA SER A 153 23.49 1.40 -21.49
C SER A 153 23.63 -0.12 -21.45
N TYR A 154 22.70 -0.73 -22.18
CA TYR A 154 22.59 -2.11 -22.64
C TYR A 154 23.91 -2.92 -22.71
N TYR A 155 23.98 -3.98 -21.91
CA TYR A 155 24.89 -5.10 -22.15
C TYR A 155 24.35 -5.98 -23.29
N ASN A 156 25.23 -6.28 -24.24
CA ASN A 156 24.96 -7.01 -25.47
C ASN A 156 24.71 -8.51 -25.18
N PRO A 157 23.56 -9.11 -25.58
CA PRO A 157 23.22 -10.49 -25.25
C PRO A 157 23.80 -11.47 -26.28
N GLN A 158 25.10 -11.74 -26.18
CA GLN A 158 25.72 -12.92 -26.79
C GLN A 158 26.83 -13.39 -25.86
N ASP A 159 26.52 -14.31 -24.96
CA ASP A 159 27.43 -15.31 -24.39
C ASP A 159 26.82 -15.91 -23.11
N LEU A 160 25.79 -16.77 -23.25
CA LEU A 160 25.42 -17.76 -22.23
C LEU A 160 24.77 -18.97 -22.92
N ASN A 161 25.60 -19.74 -23.63
CA ASN A 161 25.41 -21.18 -23.69
C ASN A 161 26.05 -21.73 -22.41
N ASP A 162 25.25 -22.15 -21.44
CA ASP A 162 25.55 -23.36 -20.66
C ASP A 162 24.33 -23.77 -19.84
N ASN A 163 24.04 -25.06 -19.97
CA ASN A 163 22.91 -25.77 -19.39
C ASN A 163 22.98 -25.77 -17.87
N ASP A 164 21.98 -25.18 -17.19
CA ASP A 164 21.56 -25.59 -15.84
C ASP A 164 20.09 -25.19 -15.63
N ASN A 165 19.20 -26.07 -16.11
CA ASN A 165 17.75 -26.00 -15.94
C ASN A 165 17.35 -26.34 -14.51
N HIS A 166 17.50 -25.39 -13.56
CA HIS A 166 16.77 -25.40 -12.30
C HIS A 166 16.51 -23.96 -11.80
N SER A 167 15.97 -23.09 -12.66
CA SER A 167 15.18 -21.96 -12.16
C SER A 167 13.75 -22.45 -11.94
N ILE A 168 13.26 -22.32 -10.71
CA ILE A 168 11.86 -22.56 -10.36
C ILE A 168 11.03 -21.48 -11.06
N ASN A 169 10.72 -21.69 -12.33
CA ASN A 169 9.73 -20.91 -13.07
C ASN A 169 8.35 -21.30 -12.51
N ASN A 170 7.92 -20.68 -11.42
CA ASN A 170 6.53 -20.71 -10.96
C ASN A 170 5.58 -19.94 -11.92
N ASP A 171 6.05 -19.52 -13.09
CA ASP A 171 5.33 -18.72 -14.10
C ASP A 171 4.24 -19.47 -14.89
N ASN A 172 3.99 -20.75 -14.59
CA ASN A 172 3.10 -21.61 -15.39
C ASN A 172 1.60 -21.50 -15.06
N ASN A 173 1.17 -20.75 -14.04
CA ASN A 173 -0.26 -20.52 -13.79
C ASN A 173 -0.75 -19.23 -14.47
N LEU A 174 -0.82 -19.29 -15.81
CA LEU A 174 -1.56 -18.31 -16.61
C LEU A 174 -3.07 -18.45 -16.31
N PRO A 175 -3.78 -17.33 -16.05
CA PRO A 175 -5.23 -17.32 -15.93
C PRO A 175 -5.89 -18.02 -17.12
N ARG A 176 -6.77 -18.97 -16.85
CA ARG A 176 -7.49 -19.71 -17.89
C ARG A 176 -8.88 -19.11 -18.07
N LEU A 177 -9.21 -18.67 -19.28
CA LEU A 177 -10.59 -18.29 -19.60
C LEU A 177 -11.50 -19.51 -19.47
N VAL A 178 -12.48 -19.43 -18.58
CA VAL A 178 -13.49 -20.47 -18.30
C VAL A 178 -14.69 -20.28 -19.19
N HIS A 179 -15.22 -19.05 -19.23
CA HIS A 179 -16.40 -18.71 -19.99
C HIS A 179 -16.44 -17.23 -20.38
N LYS A 180 -17.16 -16.92 -21.46
CA LYS A 180 -17.34 -15.55 -21.94
C LYS A 180 -18.76 -15.36 -22.46
N TRP A 181 -19.45 -14.35 -21.94
CA TRP A 181 -20.77 -13.92 -22.39
C TRP A 181 -20.63 -12.63 -23.19
N SER A 182 -21.27 -12.55 -24.35
CA SER A 182 -21.36 -11.31 -25.13
C SER A 182 -22.63 -10.54 -24.76
N HIS A 183 -22.51 -9.21 -24.67
CA HIS A 183 -23.64 -8.32 -24.44
C HIS A 183 -23.58 -7.13 -25.42
N THR A 184 -24.73 -6.57 -25.76
CA THR A 184 -24.82 -5.48 -26.76
C THR A 184 -24.36 -4.13 -26.23
N HIS A 185 -24.35 -3.96 -24.91
CA HIS A 185 -23.96 -2.73 -24.20
C HIS A 185 -22.83 -3.00 -23.21
N SER A 186 -22.17 -1.94 -22.76
CA SER A 186 -21.08 -2.02 -21.78
C SER A 186 -21.53 -2.63 -20.47
N ILE A 187 -20.74 -3.60 -19.99
CA ILE A 187 -20.80 -4.05 -18.61
C ILE A 187 -20.00 -3.04 -17.79
N LEU A 188 -20.67 -2.33 -16.88
CA LEU A 188 -20.08 -1.23 -16.12
C LEU A 188 -19.66 -1.66 -14.72
N CYS A 189 -20.37 -2.62 -14.12
CA CYS A 189 -20.03 -3.22 -12.84
C CYS A 189 -20.36 -4.71 -12.82
N CYS A 190 -19.64 -5.49 -12.01
CA CYS A 190 -19.88 -6.92 -11.87
C CYS A 190 -19.62 -7.39 -10.44
N LEU A 191 -20.31 -8.46 -10.04
CA LEU A 191 -20.28 -8.99 -8.68
C LEU A 191 -20.62 -10.49 -8.71
N ALA A 192 -19.94 -11.27 -7.87
CA ALA A 192 -20.25 -12.67 -7.67
C ALA A 192 -20.97 -12.87 -6.33
N SER A 193 -21.86 -13.86 -6.31
CA SER A 193 -22.57 -14.34 -5.13
C SER A 193 -22.34 -15.85 -5.02
N PRO A 194 -21.18 -16.27 -4.47
CA PRO A 194 -20.80 -17.67 -4.39
C PRO A 194 -21.80 -18.54 -3.62
N LYS A 195 -22.37 -18.03 -2.51
CA LYS A 195 -23.36 -18.79 -1.71
C LYS A 195 -24.61 -19.13 -2.50
N ASN A 196 -25.06 -18.20 -3.35
CA ASN A 196 -26.21 -18.42 -4.23
C ASN A 196 -25.83 -19.04 -5.58
N ARG A 197 -24.53 -19.19 -5.87
CA ARG A 197 -23.97 -19.60 -7.17
C ARG A 197 -24.43 -18.73 -8.34
N LEU A 198 -24.46 -17.42 -8.14
CA LEU A 198 -24.90 -16.45 -9.15
C LEU A 198 -23.83 -15.41 -9.45
N LEU A 199 -23.82 -14.91 -10.69
CA LEU A 199 -23.06 -13.73 -11.10
C LEU A 199 -24.03 -12.62 -11.49
N PHE A 200 -23.75 -11.40 -11.04
CA PHE A 200 -24.50 -10.20 -11.36
C PHE A 200 -23.63 -9.26 -12.19
N CYS A 201 -24.20 -8.64 -13.23
CA CYS A 201 -23.54 -7.54 -13.90
C CYS A 201 -24.52 -6.44 -14.29
N GLY A 202 -24.16 -5.20 -13.97
CA GLY A 202 -24.89 -4.00 -14.34
C GLY A 202 -24.45 -3.48 -15.70
N THR A 203 -25.42 -3.11 -16.53
CA THR A 203 -25.18 -2.69 -17.92
C THR A 203 -25.49 -1.21 -18.12
N GLN A 204 -24.90 -0.64 -19.17
CA GLN A 204 -25.16 0.75 -19.59
C GLN A 204 -26.63 0.97 -20.01
N ASP A 205 -27.34 -0.04 -20.50
CA ASP A 205 -28.77 0.06 -20.83
C ASP A 205 -29.69 -0.23 -19.64
N GLY A 206 -29.17 -0.14 -18.41
CA GLY A 206 -29.96 -0.19 -17.18
C GLY A 206 -30.49 -1.55 -16.78
N LYS A 207 -29.88 -2.63 -17.27
CA LYS A 207 -30.24 -4.01 -16.93
C LYS A 207 -29.26 -4.57 -15.90
N ILE A 208 -29.74 -5.50 -15.07
CA ILE A 208 -28.90 -6.32 -14.22
C ILE A 208 -29.06 -7.76 -14.71
N LEU A 209 -28.02 -8.30 -15.35
CA LEU A 209 -28.02 -9.66 -15.86
C LEU A 209 -27.60 -10.61 -14.73
N VAL A 210 -28.31 -11.73 -14.60
CA VAL A 210 -28.06 -12.74 -13.56
C VAL A 210 -27.71 -14.06 -14.23
N TYR A 211 -26.47 -14.52 -14.06
CA TYR A 211 -25.98 -15.79 -14.61
C TYR A 211 -25.86 -16.84 -13.51
N ASP A 212 -26.23 -18.08 -13.82
CA ASP A 212 -25.95 -19.24 -12.95
C ASP A 212 -24.51 -19.71 -13.13
N MET A 213 -23.79 -19.91 -12.03
CA MET A 213 -22.38 -20.31 -12.07
C MET A 213 -22.16 -21.78 -12.43
N ASN A 214 -23.18 -22.65 -12.32
CA ASN A 214 -23.06 -24.07 -12.65
C ASN A 214 -23.37 -24.32 -14.13
N THR A 215 -24.42 -23.67 -14.67
CA THR A 215 -24.85 -23.87 -16.06
C THR A 215 -24.31 -22.82 -17.02
N TYR A 216 -23.76 -21.71 -16.50
CA TYR A 216 -23.34 -20.53 -17.27
C TYR A 216 -24.48 -19.88 -18.07
N THR A 217 -25.74 -20.18 -17.73
CA THR A 217 -26.90 -19.63 -18.44
C THR A 217 -27.40 -18.36 -17.78
N LEU A 218 -27.88 -17.41 -18.59
CA LEU A 218 -28.63 -16.26 -18.11
C LEU A 218 -29.96 -16.75 -17.50
N THR A 219 -30.14 -16.57 -16.19
CA THR A 219 -31.34 -17.03 -15.46
C THR A 219 -32.39 -15.93 -15.35
N HIS A 220 -31.97 -14.69 -15.10
CA HIS A 220 -32.87 -13.56 -14.92
C HIS A 220 -32.26 -12.25 -15.45
N ILE A 221 -33.14 -11.29 -15.75
CA ILE A 221 -32.80 -9.90 -16.03
C ILE A 221 -33.62 -9.01 -15.10
N ILE A 222 -32.98 -8.46 -14.07
CA ILE A 222 -33.65 -7.56 -13.12
C ILE A 222 -33.78 -6.17 -13.77
N GLY A 223 -34.97 -5.57 -13.67
CA GLY A 223 -35.27 -4.24 -14.23
C GLY A 223 -35.96 -4.23 -15.60
N ASN A 224 -36.19 -5.38 -16.25
CA ASN A 224 -36.79 -5.46 -17.59
C ASN A 224 -38.34 -5.39 -17.62
N GLU A 225 -39.00 -5.10 -16.49
CA GLU A 225 -40.48 -5.14 -16.37
C GLU A 225 -41.22 -4.11 -17.25
N ASN A 226 -40.52 -3.16 -17.88
CA ASN A 226 -41.12 -2.11 -18.69
C ASN A 226 -41.46 -2.52 -20.14
N ASN A 227 -40.95 -3.64 -20.65
CA ASN A 227 -41.11 -3.98 -22.09
C ASN A 227 -42.38 -4.79 -22.42
N ASN A 228 -43.16 -5.23 -21.43
CA ASN A 228 -44.37 -6.03 -21.69
C ASN A 228 -45.65 -5.22 -21.98
N THR A 229 -45.56 -3.90 -22.17
CA THR A 229 -46.70 -3.16 -22.73
C THR A 229 -46.60 -3.15 -24.26
N ASN A 230 -47.29 -4.10 -24.90
CA ASN A 230 -47.58 -4.12 -26.34
C ASN A 230 -48.51 -2.95 -26.75
N THR A 231 -48.10 -1.72 -26.49
CA THR A 231 -48.75 -0.53 -27.03
C THR A 231 -47.83 0.02 -28.10
N GLU A 232 -48.25 -0.13 -29.36
CA GLU A 232 -47.56 0.26 -30.60
C GLU A 232 -47.33 1.78 -30.77
N ASP A 233 -47.20 2.54 -29.68
CA ASP A 233 -46.80 3.94 -29.74
C ASP A 233 -45.28 4.03 -29.61
N HIS A 234 -44.62 3.90 -30.76
CA HIS A 234 -43.20 4.17 -30.96
C HIS A 234 -42.83 5.61 -30.56
N HIS A 235 -42.53 5.84 -29.29
CA HIS A 235 -41.51 6.81 -28.91
C HIS A 235 -40.17 6.06 -28.78
N PRO A 236 -39.35 5.98 -29.85
CA PRO A 236 -37.98 5.53 -29.70
C PRO A 236 -37.26 6.54 -28.81
N HIS A 237 -36.31 6.09 -27.98
CA HIS A 237 -35.44 6.89 -27.09
C HIS A 237 -35.79 7.00 -25.60
N HIS A 238 -36.61 6.11 -25.01
CA HIS A 238 -36.57 5.91 -23.55
C HIS A 238 -35.38 5.02 -23.15
N GLN A 239 -34.20 5.63 -23.02
CA GLN A 239 -32.99 4.96 -22.57
C GLN A 239 -33.07 4.75 -21.05
N SER A 240 -33.05 3.51 -20.56
CA SER A 240 -33.02 3.20 -19.12
C SER A 240 -31.74 3.74 -18.48
N ALA A 241 -31.80 4.14 -17.21
CA ALA A 241 -30.65 4.65 -16.47
C ALA A 241 -29.57 3.57 -16.28
N SER A 242 -28.32 3.91 -16.57
CA SER A 242 -27.16 3.01 -16.48
C SER A 242 -26.95 2.49 -15.06
N ILE A 243 -26.60 1.21 -14.92
CA ILE A 243 -26.19 0.64 -13.62
C ILE A 243 -24.68 0.81 -13.46
N LEU A 244 -24.26 1.65 -12.52
CA LEU A 244 -22.85 2.03 -12.35
C LEU A 244 -22.17 1.25 -11.23
N THR A 245 -22.91 0.85 -10.20
CA THR A 245 -22.33 0.18 -9.04
C THR A 245 -23.32 -0.75 -8.37
N ILE A 246 -22.79 -1.84 -7.82
CA ILE A 246 -23.55 -2.90 -7.14
C ILE A 246 -22.75 -3.44 -5.95
N CYS A 247 -23.44 -3.80 -4.87
CA CYS A 247 -22.84 -4.52 -3.75
C CYS A 247 -23.85 -5.48 -3.09
N LEU A 248 -23.34 -6.44 -2.31
CA LEU A 248 -24.13 -7.41 -1.56
C LEU A 248 -23.89 -7.20 -0.06
N ASN A 249 -24.86 -7.59 0.76
CA ASN A 249 -24.60 -7.81 2.18
C ASN A 249 -23.83 -9.11 2.42
N LYS A 250 -23.23 -9.26 3.60
CA LYS A 250 -22.39 -10.43 3.97
C LYS A 250 -23.09 -11.79 3.80
N ASP A 251 -24.40 -11.84 4.02
CA ASP A 251 -25.18 -13.07 3.90
C ASP A 251 -25.71 -13.34 2.48
N GLU A 252 -25.43 -12.43 1.53
CA GLU A 252 -25.87 -12.52 0.14
C GLU A 252 -27.40 -12.63 -0.02
N THR A 253 -28.14 -12.02 0.91
CA THR A 253 -29.61 -12.03 0.93
C THR A 253 -30.21 -10.78 0.29
N LYS A 254 -29.46 -9.68 0.21
CA LYS A 254 -29.87 -8.40 -0.36
C LYS A 254 -28.84 -7.90 -1.36
N LEU A 255 -29.32 -7.47 -2.52
CA LEU A 255 -28.51 -6.83 -3.57
C LEU A 255 -28.82 -5.34 -3.61
N PHE A 256 -27.79 -4.51 -3.46
CA PHE A 256 -27.85 -3.06 -3.55
C PHE A 256 -27.35 -2.62 -4.93
N VAL A 257 -28.09 -1.73 -5.58
CA VAL A 257 -27.82 -1.28 -6.95
C VAL A 257 -27.99 0.22 -7.03
N ALA A 258 -27.04 0.91 -7.65
CA ALA A 258 -27.14 2.34 -7.91
C ALA A 258 -26.58 2.70 -9.30
N GLY A 259 -26.95 3.88 -9.78
CA GLY A 259 -26.61 4.28 -11.13
C GLY A 259 -26.91 5.74 -11.46
N SER A 260 -27.20 6.00 -12.74
CA SER A 260 -27.42 7.35 -13.27
C SER A 260 -28.83 7.91 -13.02
N ASP A 261 -29.67 7.20 -12.25
CA ASP A 261 -30.97 7.69 -11.79
C ASP A 261 -30.92 8.32 -10.41
N SER A 262 -29.73 8.42 -9.80
CA SER A 262 -29.51 8.98 -8.45
C SER A 262 -30.24 8.24 -7.33
N LEU A 263 -30.63 6.97 -7.55
CA LEU A 263 -31.33 6.14 -6.59
C LEU A 263 -30.49 4.92 -6.19
N VAL A 264 -30.64 4.47 -4.95
CA VAL A 264 -30.17 3.14 -4.53
C VAL A 264 -31.37 2.21 -4.39
N LYS A 265 -31.40 1.12 -5.15
CA LYS A 265 -32.45 0.10 -5.14
C LYS A 265 -31.95 -1.14 -4.41
N ILE A 266 -32.79 -1.70 -3.53
CA ILE A 266 -32.48 -2.91 -2.79
C ILE A 266 -33.40 -4.04 -3.27
N TYR A 267 -32.80 -5.13 -3.71
CA TYR A 267 -33.49 -6.32 -4.20
C TYR A 267 -33.33 -7.48 -3.21
N ASN A 268 -34.41 -8.24 -3.01
CA ASN A 268 -34.37 -9.46 -2.21
C ASN A 268 -33.83 -10.63 -3.03
N LEU A 269 -32.85 -11.37 -2.50
CA LEU A 269 -32.27 -12.57 -3.14
C LEU A 269 -32.74 -13.89 -2.51
N GLN A 270 -33.37 -13.83 -1.34
CA GLN A 270 -33.86 -15.04 -0.66
C GLN A 270 -35.06 -15.66 -1.38
N LYS A 271 -35.05 -16.99 -1.50
CA LYS A 271 -36.23 -17.77 -1.86
C LYS A 271 -37.14 -17.91 -0.65
N ASN A 272 -38.45 -17.84 -0.85
CA ASN A 272 -39.41 -18.04 0.24
C ASN A 272 -39.41 -19.53 0.64
N PRO A 273 -39.08 -19.90 1.90
CA PRO A 273 -38.98 -21.30 2.30
C PRO A 273 -40.32 -22.06 2.23
N ASN A 274 -41.45 -21.35 2.26
CA ASN A 274 -42.79 -21.95 2.34
C ASN A 274 -43.69 -21.71 1.11
N GLY A 275 -43.18 -21.15 0.01
CA GLY A 275 -44.01 -20.78 -1.15
C GLY A 275 -43.47 -21.31 -2.47
N SER A 276 -44.35 -21.87 -3.30
CA SER A 276 -44.07 -22.18 -4.71
C SER A 276 -43.86 -20.94 -5.59
N ASP A 277 -43.97 -19.74 -5.02
CA ASP A 277 -43.72 -18.47 -5.70
C ASP A 277 -42.23 -18.14 -5.70
N ASP A 278 -41.54 -18.52 -6.79
CA ASP A 278 -40.31 -17.84 -7.22
C ASP A 278 -40.55 -16.32 -7.45
N ASP A 279 -41.82 -15.88 -7.52
CA ASP A 279 -42.29 -14.51 -7.82
C ASP A 279 -41.76 -13.41 -6.87
N LYS A 280 -41.24 -13.75 -5.68
CA LYS A 280 -40.63 -12.76 -4.77
C LYS A 280 -39.12 -12.62 -4.91
N LYS A 281 -38.45 -13.53 -5.61
CA LYS A 281 -37.00 -13.45 -5.83
C LYS A 281 -36.71 -12.30 -6.80
N TYR A 282 -35.71 -11.48 -6.50
CA TYR A 282 -35.36 -10.26 -7.25
C TYR A 282 -36.41 -9.15 -7.20
N GLN A 283 -37.34 -9.21 -6.26
CA GLN A 283 -38.28 -8.11 -6.05
C GLN A 283 -37.55 -6.93 -5.38
N CYS A 284 -37.76 -5.73 -5.91
CA CYS A 284 -37.30 -4.50 -5.24
C CYS A 284 -38.10 -4.30 -3.95
N THR A 285 -37.42 -4.21 -2.81
CA THR A 285 -38.04 -4.01 -1.49
C THR A 285 -37.92 -2.58 -1.02
N HIS A 286 -36.80 -1.92 -1.30
CA HIS A 286 -36.53 -0.55 -0.86
C HIS A 286 -35.92 0.30 -1.96
N VAL A 287 -36.21 1.60 -1.92
CA VAL A 287 -35.56 2.63 -2.74
C VAL A 287 -35.10 3.77 -1.85
N ILE A 288 -33.80 4.05 -1.87
CA ILE A 288 -33.18 5.14 -1.14
C ILE A 288 -33.00 6.32 -2.08
N TYR A 289 -33.38 7.51 -1.61
CA TYR A 289 -33.25 8.75 -2.35
C TYR A 289 -32.73 9.87 -1.44
N SER A 290 -32.09 10.88 -2.04
CA SER A 290 -31.68 12.11 -1.35
C SER A 290 -32.54 13.27 -1.83
N LEU A 291 -32.88 14.22 -0.95
CA LEU A 291 -33.50 15.49 -1.38
C LEU A 291 -32.50 16.48 -1.97
N VAL A 292 -31.21 16.24 -1.77
CA VAL A 292 -30.13 16.98 -2.41
C VAL A 292 -29.90 16.34 -3.77
N ASP A 293 -29.77 17.16 -4.82
CA ASP A 293 -29.34 16.67 -6.12
C ASP A 293 -27.89 16.19 -6.05
N ILE A 294 -27.71 14.87 -6.12
CA ILE A 294 -26.41 14.22 -6.00
C ILE A 294 -25.81 13.80 -7.34
N GLY A 295 -26.60 13.85 -8.42
CA GLY A 295 -26.22 13.34 -9.73
C GLY A 295 -26.02 11.82 -9.73
N ASP A 296 -25.16 11.34 -10.61
CA ASP A 296 -24.86 9.90 -10.75
C ASP A 296 -24.23 9.33 -9.47
N ILE A 297 -24.57 8.08 -9.13
CA ILE A 297 -23.94 7.35 -8.02
C ILE A 297 -22.87 6.41 -8.59
N PHE A 298 -21.60 6.67 -8.27
CA PHE A 298 -20.46 5.91 -8.81
C PHE A 298 -20.02 4.78 -7.86
N SER A 299 -20.23 4.95 -6.56
CA SER A 299 -19.79 3.97 -5.56
C SER A 299 -20.82 3.79 -4.45
N ILE A 300 -21.02 2.55 -4.05
CA ILE A 300 -21.81 2.18 -2.87
C ILE A 300 -21.08 1.11 -2.07
N HIS A 301 -21.21 1.13 -0.74
CA HIS A 301 -20.66 0.10 0.12
C HIS A 301 -21.60 -0.18 1.30
N TRP A 302 -21.99 -1.44 1.48
CA TRP A 302 -22.84 -1.88 2.58
C TRP A 302 -21.97 -2.34 3.76
N CYS A 303 -22.26 -1.83 4.96
CA CYS A 303 -21.60 -2.24 6.19
C CYS A 303 -22.57 -3.01 7.08
N ASP A 304 -22.40 -4.32 7.19
CA ASP A 304 -23.28 -5.19 7.99
C ASP A 304 -23.24 -4.86 9.48
N SER A 305 -22.06 -4.53 10.03
CA SER A 305 -21.89 -4.28 11.47
C SER A 305 -22.68 -3.07 11.98
N THR A 306 -22.95 -2.10 11.10
CA THR A 306 -23.74 -0.91 11.42
C THR A 306 -25.05 -0.83 10.65
N SER A 307 -25.39 -1.87 9.86
CA SER A 307 -26.56 -1.90 8.98
C SER A 307 -26.73 -0.60 8.18
N THR A 308 -25.64 -0.11 7.60
CA THR A 308 -25.57 1.20 6.94
C THR A 308 -25.03 1.06 5.53
N ILE A 309 -25.69 1.71 4.56
CA ILE A 309 -25.18 1.89 3.21
C ILE A 309 -24.45 3.24 3.11
N TYR A 310 -23.26 3.25 2.52
CA TYR A 310 -22.51 4.45 2.16
C TYR A 310 -22.60 4.68 0.65
N ILE A 311 -22.71 5.94 0.23
CA ILE A 311 -22.98 6.35 -1.15
C ILE A 311 -22.01 7.46 -1.54
N GLY A 312 -21.25 7.25 -2.62
CA GLY A 312 -20.36 8.23 -3.23
C GLY A 312 -20.93 8.73 -4.56
N ALA A 313 -21.10 10.04 -4.69
CA ALA A 313 -21.88 10.64 -5.76
C ALA A 313 -21.10 11.64 -6.62
N GLN A 314 -21.70 12.01 -7.76
CA GLN A 314 -21.16 12.94 -8.75
C GLN A 314 -21.01 14.38 -8.23
N ASN A 315 -21.87 14.85 -7.34
CA ASN A 315 -21.73 16.19 -6.75
C ASN A 315 -20.63 16.26 -5.65
N ALA A 316 -19.70 15.30 -5.63
CA ALA A 316 -18.60 15.18 -4.68
C ALA A 316 -19.03 14.99 -3.21
N SER A 317 -20.26 14.50 -2.98
CA SER A 317 -20.76 14.20 -1.64
C SER A 317 -20.62 12.72 -1.27
N ILE A 318 -20.52 12.49 0.04
CA ILE A 318 -20.69 11.17 0.65
C ILE A 318 -21.96 11.22 1.50
N LEU A 319 -22.85 10.26 1.29
CA LEU A 319 -24.08 10.09 2.05
C LEU A 319 -24.08 8.73 2.74
N TRP A 320 -24.81 8.62 3.83
CA TRP A 320 -25.07 7.31 4.44
C TRP A 320 -26.52 7.17 4.87
N CYS A 321 -26.99 5.92 4.95
CA CYS A 321 -28.34 5.63 5.39
C CYS A 321 -28.37 4.32 6.19
N HIS A 322 -28.89 4.38 7.42
CA HIS A 322 -29.11 3.20 8.24
C HIS A 322 -30.41 2.49 7.83
N ILE A 323 -30.35 1.17 7.65
CA ILE A 323 -31.46 0.35 7.17
C ILE A 323 -31.59 -0.87 8.08
N SER A 324 -32.69 -0.94 8.86
CA SER A 324 -33.04 -2.13 9.62
C SER A 324 -33.99 -3.01 8.80
N PHE A 325 -33.61 -4.29 8.66
CA PHE A 325 -34.42 -5.32 8.00
C PHE A 325 -35.26 -6.15 8.99
N ASP A 326 -35.19 -5.86 10.30
CA ASP A 326 -35.76 -6.67 11.39
C ASP A 326 -37.28 -6.87 11.33
N ASN A 327 -37.99 -6.08 10.52
CA ASN A 327 -39.45 -6.11 10.42
C ASN A 327 -39.99 -6.89 9.21
N GLU A 328 -39.15 -7.50 8.36
CA GLU A 328 -39.66 -8.27 7.20
C GLU A 328 -40.27 -9.63 7.59
N ASP A 329 -39.81 -10.28 8.67
CA ASP A 329 -40.26 -11.63 9.07
C ASP A 329 -41.58 -11.67 9.86
N LEU A 330 -42.06 -10.53 10.39
CA LEU A 330 -43.29 -10.51 11.19
C LEU A 330 -44.59 -10.51 10.37
N VAL A 331 -44.52 -10.39 9.05
CA VAL A 331 -45.73 -10.30 8.20
C VAL A 331 -46.25 -11.67 7.74
N THR A 332 -45.54 -12.78 7.96
CA THR A 332 -45.97 -14.12 7.48
C THR A 332 -46.63 -15.03 8.52
N ASN A 333 -46.77 -14.62 9.78
CA ASN A 333 -47.40 -15.45 10.83
C ASN A 333 -48.77 -14.94 11.31
N GLY A 334 -49.48 -14.23 10.44
CA GLY A 334 -50.87 -13.85 10.65
C GLY A 334 -51.83 -14.93 10.16
N ASP A 335 -51.99 -16.02 10.92
CA ASP A 335 -53.29 -16.70 11.07
C ASP A 335 -53.20 -17.79 12.14
N ASN A 336 -54.24 -17.87 12.99
CA ASN A 336 -54.49 -18.91 13.98
C ASN A 336 -53.72 -18.87 15.32
N LYS A 337 -53.88 -17.79 16.10
CA LYS A 337 -54.03 -17.95 17.56
C LYS A 337 -55.22 -17.15 18.07
N LYS A 338 -56.37 -17.84 18.18
CA LYS A 338 -57.50 -17.43 19.02
C LYS A 338 -57.00 -17.34 20.47
N GLN A 339 -56.67 -16.14 20.95
CA GLN A 339 -56.55 -15.89 22.38
C GLN A 339 -57.83 -15.23 22.91
N PRO A 340 -58.36 -15.69 24.05
CA PRO A 340 -59.67 -15.33 24.52
C PRO A 340 -59.67 -13.94 25.14
N SER A 341 -60.72 -13.20 24.80
CA SER A 341 -61.09 -11.91 25.34
C SER A 341 -61.30 -11.96 26.85
N ASN A 342 -60.38 -11.41 27.64
CA ASN A 342 -60.66 -10.96 28.99
C ASN A 342 -60.33 -9.47 29.08
N GLY A 343 -61.38 -8.67 28.95
CA GLY A 343 -61.31 -7.23 29.12
C GLY A 343 -61.10 -6.88 30.59
N ILE A 344 -60.06 -6.12 30.89
CA ILE A 344 -59.95 -5.33 32.11
C ILE A 344 -59.60 -3.90 31.70
N ASN A 345 -60.62 -3.06 31.75
CA ASN A 345 -60.57 -1.61 31.54
C ASN A 345 -59.73 -0.93 32.65
N HIS A 346 -58.48 -0.59 32.37
CA HIS A 346 -57.73 0.37 33.19
C HIS A 346 -57.85 1.79 32.61
N LYS A 347 -58.86 2.52 33.10
CA LYS A 347 -58.98 3.97 32.95
C LYS A 347 -57.90 4.68 33.77
N HIS A 348 -56.77 5.04 33.16
CA HIS A 348 -55.85 6.02 33.76
C HIS A 348 -56.13 7.43 33.25
N LYS A 349 -56.68 8.24 34.16
CA LYS A 349 -56.90 9.68 34.05
C LYS A 349 -55.55 10.41 33.98
N HIS A 350 -55.19 10.97 32.83
CA HIS A 350 -54.14 12.00 32.78
C HIS A 350 -54.75 13.38 33.03
N LYS A 351 -54.37 13.96 34.19
CA LYS A 351 -54.65 15.35 34.58
C LYS A 351 -53.84 16.29 33.68
N GLN A 352 -54.53 17.20 33.02
CA GLN A 352 -53.95 18.38 32.38
C GLN A 352 -53.47 19.35 33.47
N SER A 353 -52.18 19.71 33.42
CA SER A 353 -51.61 20.84 34.14
C SER A 353 -51.41 21.98 33.15
N SER A 354 -52.26 22.99 33.34
CA SER A 354 -52.25 24.31 32.72
C SER A 354 -51.00 25.11 33.12
N GLN A 355 -50.20 25.55 32.14
CA GLN A 355 -49.32 26.70 32.29
C GLN A 355 -49.51 27.65 31.10
N HIS A 356 -50.05 28.81 31.45
CA HIS A 356 -50.14 30.02 30.64
C HIS A 356 -48.74 30.57 30.35
N GLN A 357 -48.50 31.06 29.12
CA GLN A 357 -48.04 32.44 28.86
C GLN A 357 -47.87 32.73 27.35
N ASN A 358 -48.77 33.60 26.87
CA ASN A 358 -48.63 34.72 25.93
C ASN A 358 -47.78 34.63 24.63
N ASN A 359 -48.53 34.56 23.52
CA ASN A 359 -48.56 35.50 22.39
C ASN A 359 -47.24 36.08 21.83
N THR A 360 -46.90 35.65 20.61
CA THR A 360 -46.58 36.55 19.49
C THR A 360 -47.02 35.93 18.16
N ASN A 361 -47.67 36.76 17.35
CA ASN A 361 -48.37 36.44 16.11
C ASN A 361 -47.41 36.00 14.99
N HIS A 362 -47.64 34.85 14.38
CA HIS A 362 -47.38 34.66 12.96
C HIS A 362 -48.59 34.03 12.28
N HIS A 363 -49.12 34.77 11.30
CA HIS A 363 -50.16 34.36 10.39
C HIS A 363 -49.79 33.02 9.71
N GLN A 364 -50.40 31.93 10.16
CA GLN A 364 -50.53 30.73 9.34
C GLN A 364 -52.02 30.49 9.10
N GLN A 365 -52.37 30.55 7.82
CA GLN A 365 -53.70 30.30 7.31
C GLN A 365 -54.20 28.93 7.76
N THR A 366 -55.42 28.95 8.25
CA THR A 366 -56.18 27.85 8.79
C THR A 366 -56.42 26.76 7.73
N HIS A 367 -55.63 25.68 7.79
CA HIS A 367 -55.96 24.44 7.10
C HIS A 367 -57.22 23.85 7.73
N ARG A 368 -58.31 23.84 6.96
CA ARG A 368 -59.56 23.15 7.32
C ARG A 368 -59.29 21.65 7.46
N ASN A 369 -59.54 21.14 8.67
CA ASN A 369 -59.57 19.71 9.00
C ASN A 369 -60.57 18.99 8.09
N ILE A 370 -60.07 18.21 7.13
CA ILE A 370 -60.84 17.16 6.46
C ILE A 370 -60.65 15.89 7.29
N ASN A 371 -61.73 15.47 7.92
CA ASN A 371 -61.83 14.23 8.68
C ASN A 371 -61.59 13.01 7.78
N ASN A 372 -60.67 12.15 8.25
CA ASN A 372 -60.67 10.70 8.20
C ASN A 372 -61.42 10.01 7.04
N GLY A 373 -60.66 9.61 6.03
CA GLY A 373 -61.07 8.59 5.07
C GLY A 373 -59.88 8.12 4.22
N CYS A 374 -59.51 6.85 4.36
CA CYS A 374 -58.59 6.06 3.52
C CYS A 374 -57.07 6.28 3.71
N ASN A 375 -56.41 5.30 4.35
CA ASN A 375 -54.96 5.23 4.59
C ASN A 375 -54.10 5.09 3.30
N ASP A 376 -54.69 4.84 2.14
CA ASP A 376 -53.92 4.66 0.90
C ASP A 376 -53.36 5.97 0.31
N THR A 377 -53.84 7.12 0.76
CA THR A 377 -53.38 8.44 0.26
C THR A 377 -52.01 8.86 0.78
N LYS A 378 -51.52 8.31 1.90
CA LYS A 378 -50.19 8.64 2.44
C LYS A 378 -49.05 8.20 1.52
N ASN A 379 -49.14 7.00 0.92
CA ASN A 379 -48.09 6.48 0.05
C ASN A 379 -47.97 7.25 -1.28
N ILE A 380 -49.09 7.78 -1.80
CA ILE A 380 -49.09 8.59 -3.03
C ILE A 380 -48.40 9.95 -2.79
N LEU A 381 -48.61 10.56 -1.61
CA LEU A 381 -47.97 11.83 -1.24
C LEU A 381 -46.44 11.69 -1.03
N ASP A 382 -45.95 10.52 -0.61
CA ASP A 382 -44.52 10.30 -0.42
C ASP A 382 -43.76 10.09 -1.75
N ILE A 383 -44.39 9.53 -2.78
CA ILE A 383 -43.77 9.42 -4.12
C ILE A 383 -43.48 10.79 -4.72
N GLU A 384 -44.38 11.77 -4.54
CA GLU A 384 -44.16 13.14 -5.03
C GLU A 384 -42.98 13.85 -4.36
N ARG A 385 -42.43 13.29 -3.27
CA ARG A 385 -41.22 13.84 -2.63
C ARG A 385 -39.92 13.45 -3.34
N LEU A 386 -39.93 12.44 -4.22
CA LEU A 386 -38.71 12.04 -4.93
C LEU A 386 -38.21 13.20 -5.82
N PRO A 387 -36.89 13.45 -5.90
CA PRO A 387 -36.32 14.62 -6.56
C PRO A 387 -36.82 14.81 -7.99
N HIS A 388 -36.99 13.70 -8.71
CA HIS A 388 -37.42 13.66 -10.10
C HIS A 388 -38.91 14.02 -10.32
N PHE A 389 -39.72 14.18 -9.25
CA PHE A 389 -41.08 14.72 -9.35
C PHE A 389 -41.18 16.22 -9.01
N ARG A 390 -40.11 16.84 -8.50
CA ARG A 390 -40.10 18.28 -8.21
C ARG A 390 -39.72 19.04 -9.47
N TYR A 391 -40.70 19.74 -10.06
CA TYR A 391 -40.41 20.82 -10.99
C TYR A 391 -40.19 22.11 -10.18
N ASP A 392 -38.96 22.59 -10.10
CA ASP A 392 -38.63 23.91 -9.56
C ASP A 392 -38.33 24.87 -10.72
N LYS A 393 -39.09 25.96 -10.82
CA LYS A 393 -38.95 26.94 -11.90
C LYS A 393 -37.56 27.58 -11.96
N PHE A 394 -36.81 27.63 -10.85
CA PHE A 394 -35.46 28.16 -10.81
C PHE A 394 -34.43 27.13 -11.28
N PHE A 395 -34.48 25.89 -10.78
CA PHE A 395 -33.53 24.82 -11.13
C PHE A 395 -33.80 24.16 -12.50
N ASP A 396 -35.07 24.06 -12.90
CA ASP A 396 -35.50 23.35 -14.12
C ASP A 396 -35.83 24.28 -15.30
N SER A 397 -35.58 25.59 -15.17
CA SER A 397 -35.74 26.51 -16.29
C SER A 397 -34.63 26.32 -17.33
N LYS A 398 -35.03 26.31 -18.60
CA LYS A 398 -34.12 26.20 -19.74
C LYS A 398 -33.16 27.38 -19.75
N GLY A 399 -31.88 27.14 -19.44
CA GLY A 399 -30.82 28.07 -19.84
C GLY A 399 -30.85 28.29 -21.37
N PRO A 400 -30.34 29.42 -21.89
CA PRO A 400 -30.40 29.71 -23.31
C PRO A 400 -29.63 28.65 -24.12
N GLY A 401 -30.36 27.78 -24.82
CA GLY A 401 -29.82 26.69 -25.63
C GLY A 401 -29.72 25.31 -24.96
N GLY A 402 -30.15 25.15 -23.69
CA GLY A 402 -30.10 23.86 -22.99
C GLY A 402 -31.29 22.94 -23.26
N SER A 403 -31.02 21.64 -23.51
CA SER A 403 -32.03 20.57 -23.51
C SER A 403 -32.25 20.02 -22.09
N GLN A 404 -33.50 19.76 -21.72
CA GLN A 404 -33.87 19.13 -20.44
C GLN A 404 -33.26 17.72 -20.33
N ASN A 405 -32.82 17.34 -19.13
CA ASN A 405 -32.50 15.95 -18.82
C ASN A 405 -33.82 15.15 -18.73
N THR A 406 -34.26 14.61 -19.88
CA THR A 406 -35.55 13.92 -20.03
C THR A 406 -35.70 12.68 -19.14
N LEU A 407 -34.60 12.14 -18.59
CA LEU A 407 -34.61 10.97 -17.72
C LEU A 407 -35.23 11.25 -16.35
N GLN A 408 -34.99 12.44 -15.77
CA GLN A 408 -35.61 12.80 -14.49
C GLN A 408 -37.13 13.01 -14.66
N THR A 409 -37.59 13.60 -15.78
CA THR A 409 -39.02 13.89 -15.97
C THR A 409 -39.89 12.68 -16.31
N THR A 410 -39.31 11.52 -16.61
CA THR A 410 -40.05 10.37 -17.20
C THR A 410 -40.25 9.18 -16.27
N HIS A 411 -39.87 9.29 -14.99
CA HIS A 411 -40.18 8.31 -13.93
C HIS A 411 -41.68 8.22 -13.53
N ASN A 412 -42.59 8.55 -14.46
CA ASN A 412 -44.04 8.28 -14.41
C ASN A 412 -44.41 6.81 -14.12
N LEU A 413 -43.45 5.89 -14.09
CA LEU A 413 -43.62 4.48 -13.73
C LEU A 413 -44.05 4.26 -12.26
N LEU A 414 -43.51 5.05 -11.32
CA LEU A 414 -44.02 5.02 -9.95
C LEU A 414 -45.46 5.57 -9.91
N LYS A 415 -45.77 6.61 -10.69
CA LYS A 415 -47.15 7.10 -10.83
C LYS A 415 -48.11 6.05 -11.40
N ARG A 416 -47.70 5.30 -12.45
CA ARG A 416 -48.56 4.30 -13.11
C ARG A 416 -48.84 3.06 -12.26
N ARG A 417 -47.93 2.67 -11.36
CA ARG A 417 -48.18 1.56 -10.42
C ARG A 417 -49.20 1.91 -9.34
N TYR A 418 -49.32 3.18 -8.95
CA TYR A 418 -50.26 3.60 -7.92
C TYR A 418 -51.58 4.18 -8.47
N SER A 419 -51.63 4.62 -9.73
CA SER A 419 -52.84 5.27 -10.29
C SER A 419 -53.89 4.33 -10.92
N LYS A 420 -53.63 3.02 -11.00
CA LYS A 420 -54.68 2.06 -11.42
C LYS A 420 -55.55 1.65 -10.23
N THR A 421 -56.57 2.46 -9.96
CA THR A 421 -57.76 2.04 -9.21
C THR A 421 -58.58 1.05 -10.02
N THR A 422 -58.10 -0.19 -10.14
CA THR A 422 -58.90 -1.34 -10.57
C THR A 422 -58.90 -2.36 -9.45
N ASN A 423 -60.07 -2.67 -8.91
CA ASN A 423 -60.34 -3.47 -7.70
C ASN A 423 -59.89 -4.96 -7.76
N GLU A 424 -58.90 -5.30 -8.58
CA GLU A 424 -58.40 -6.67 -8.76
C GLU A 424 -56.87 -6.70 -8.78
N SER A 425 -56.23 -6.49 -7.63
CA SER A 425 -54.82 -6.89 -7.40
C SER A 425 -54.47 -6.73 -5.91
N LYS A 426 -54.80 -7.73 -5.09
CA LYS A 426 -54.53 -7.75 -3.63
C LYS A 426 -53.09 -8.14 -3.23
N HIS A 427 -52.10 -8.08 -4.14
CA HIS A 427 -50.72 -8.50 -3.83
C HIS A 427 -49.61 -7.57 -4.36
N HIS A 428 -49.87 -6.27 -4.55
CA HIS A 428 -48.77 -5.33 -4.80
C HIS A 428 -47.92 -5.15 -3.54
N SER A 429 -46.76 -5.81 -3.50
CA SER A 429 -45.70 -5.56 -2.54
C SER A 429 -45.30 -4.08 -2.56
N SER A 430 -45.63 -3.34 -1.51
CA SER A 430 -45.31 -1.92 -1.40
C SER A 430 -43.80 -1.74 -1.25
N ILE A 431 -43.14 -1.14 -2.24
CA ILE A 431 -41.73 -0.73 -2.16
C ILE A 431 -41.61 0.34 -1.05
N LYS A 432 -40.67 0.17 -0.12
CA LYS A 432 -40.43 1.13 0.96
C LYS A 432 -39.45 2.21 0.52
N LEU A 433 -39.88 3.47 0.54
CA LEU A 433 -39.03 4.61 0.24
C LEU A 433 -38.26 5.03 1.51
N ILE A 434 -36.95 5.25 1.38
CA ILE A 434 -36.09 5.74 2.46
C ILE A 434 -35.41 7.03 2.00
N GLU A 435 -35.57 8.10 2.77
CA GLU A 435 -34.89 9.36 2.52
C GLU A 435 -33.56 9.42 3.27
N CYS A 436 -32.48 9.74 2.57
CA CYS A 436 -31.23 10.15 3.21
C CYS A 436 -31.43 11.50 3.90
N LYS A 437 -31.22 11.54 5.23
CA LYS A 437 -31.36 12.77 6.01
C LYS A 437 -30.27 13.76 5.61
N SER A 438 -30.57 15.05 5.65
CA SER A 438 -29.57 16.09 5.35
C SER A 438 -28.38 16.10 6.31
N ASP A 439 -28.56 15.65 7.55
CA ASP A 439 -27.49 15.51 8.55
C ASP A 439 -26.54 14.33 8.23
N ASP A 440 -27.00 13.36 7.42
CA ASP A 440 -26.26 12.18 7.01
C ASP A 440 -25.55 12.39 5.65
N ILE A 441 -25.20 13.64 5.33
CA ILE A 441 -24.56 14.05 4.07
C ILE A 441 -23.35 14.93 4.36
N ILE A 442 -22.17 14.47 3.94
CA ILE A 442 -20.98 15.32 3.84
C ILE A 442 -20.94 15.89 2.42
N ARG A 443 -21.34 17.15 2.27
CA ARG A 443 -21.22 17.89 1.01
C ARG A 443 -19.76 18.22 0.76
N PHE A 444 -19.31 18.10 -0.50
CA PHE A 444 -17.91 18.34 -0.88
C PHE A 444 -16.93 17.53 -0.02
N ALA A 445 -17.25 16.25 0.18
CA ALA A 445 -16.31 15.31 0.81
C ALA A 445 -15.01 15.21 0.01
N HIS A 446 -15.11 15.42 -1.31
CA HIS A 446 -14.02 15.60 -2.26
C HIS A 446 -14.22 16.88 -3.08
N ASN A 447 -13.19 17.30 -3.81
CA ASN A 447 -13.27 18.32 -4.86
C ASN A 447 -13.42 17.71 -6.27
N GLY A 448 -13.96 16.49 -6.35
CA GLY A 448 -14.20 15.71 -7.57
C GLY A 448 -15.19 14.59 -7.30
N TYR A 449 -15.55 13.84 -8.34
CA TYR A 449 -16.52 12.73 -8.20
C TYR A 449 -15.96 11.65 -7.27
N VAL A 450 -16.82 11.01 -6.47
CA VAL A 450 -16.42 9.96 -5.53
C VAL A 450 -16.52 8.59 -6.22
N TYR A 451 -15.43 8.15 -6.83
CA TYR A 451 -15.41 6.96 -7.69
C TYR A 451 -15.38 5.64 -6.91
N CYS A 452 -14.77 5.62 -5.73
CA CYS A 452 -14.61 4.39 -4.96
C CYS A 452 -14.83 4.62 -3.45
N LEU A 453 -15.49 3.62 -2.84
CA LEU A 453 -15.71 3.52 -1.40
C LEU A 453 -15.36 2.11 -0.94
N ASP A 454 -14.62 2.02 0.16
CA ASP A 454 -14.34 0.76 0.83
C ASP A 454 -14.48 0.92 2.34
N VAL A 455 -14.87 -0.16 3.03
CA VAL A 455 -15.06 -0.16 4.48
C VAL A 455 -14.12 -1.18 5.10
N ILE A 456 -13.37 -0.74 6.12
CA ILE A 456 -12.55 -1.61 6.94
C ILE A 456 -13.03 -1.54 8.39
N THR A 457 -13.42 -2.68 8.95
CA THR A 457 -13.90 -2.82 10.33
C THR A 457 -12.91 -3.60 11.16
N ASN A 458 -12.85 -3.33 12.47
CA ASN A 458 -11.91 -3.95 13.40
C ASN A 458 -10.42 -3.82 12.97
N ALA A 459 -10.07 -2.69 12.36
CA ALA A 459 -8.71 -2.39 11.93
C ALA A 459 -8.14 -1.21 12.72
N THR A 460 -6.83 -1.09 12.75
CA THR A 460 -6.13 0.07 13.33
C THR A 460 -5.54 0.88 12.18
N ILE A 461 -5.83 2.17 12.12
CA ILE A 461 -5.23 3.11 11.16
C ILE A 461 -4.48 4.15 11.98
N SER A 462 -3.17 4.26 11.71
CA SER A 462 -2.25 5.15 12.45
C SER A 462 -2.43 5.08 13.98
N ASP A 463 -2.59 6.24 14.62
CA ASP A 463 -2.80 6.42 16.06
C ASP A 463 -4.29 6.60 16.42
N SER A 464 -5.21 6.27 15.51
CA SER A 464 -6.64 6.42 15.76
C SER A 464 -7.12 5.50 16.88
N SER A 465 -7.91 6.04 17.82
CA SER A 465 -8.62 5.25 18.83
C SER A 465 -9.81 4.47 18.27
N GLU A 466 -10.17 4.72 17.02
CA GLU A 466 -11.31 4.12 16.34
C GLU A 466 -10.92 2.83 15.63
N SER A 467 -11.91 1.97 15.37
CA SER A 467 -11.68 0.65 14.75
C SER A 467 -12.42 0.42 13.44
N ASN A 468 -13.35 1.30 13.09
CA ASN A 468 -14.15 1.21 11.88
C ASN A 468 -13.97 2.45 11.03
N PHE A 469 -13.58 2.24 9.78
CA PHE A 469 -13.23 3.30 8.85
C PHE A 469 -13.89 3.10 7.49
N LEU A 470 -14.43 4.19 6.96
CA LEU A 470 -14.80 4.33 5.56
C LEU A 470 -13.62 5.01 4.85
N ILE A 471 -13.20 4.48 3.71
CA ILE A 471 -12.14 5.06 2.89
C ILE A 471 -12.76 5.45 1.55
N SER A 472 -12.58 6.71 1.15
CA SER A 472 -13.12 7.25 -0.09
C SER A 472 -12.03 7.81 -0.98
N GLY A 473 -12.08 7.47 -2.27
CA GLY A 473 -11.19 8.01 -3.30
C GLY A 473 -11.98 8.90 -4.26
N GLY A 474 -11.41 10.06 -4.58
CA GLY A 474 -12.05 11.06 -5.43
C GLY A 474 -11.26 11.39 -6.69
N GLY A 475 -11.97 12.03 -7.64
CA GLY A 475 -11.35 12.61 -8.84
C GLY A 475 -10.39 13.77 -8.56
N ASP A 476 -10.30 14.23 -7.31
CA ASP A 476 -9.34 15.23 -6.83
C ASP A 476 -7.97 14.64 -6.45
N GLY A 477 -7.76 13.33 -6.63
CA GLY A 477 -6.52 12.64 -6.27
C GLY A 477 -6.38 12.36 -4.77
N ILE A 478 -7.38 12.72 -3.97
CA ILE A 478 -7.34 12.60 -2.51
C ILE A 478 -8.02 11.31 -2.07
N ILE A 479 -7.40 10.62 -1.12
CA ILE A 479 -7.99 9.54 -0.33
C ILE A 479 -8.38 10.14 1.01
N ASN A 480 -9.66 10.10 1.38
CA ASN A 480 -10.10 10.50 2.71
C ASN A 480 -10.42 9.26 3.56
N ILE A 481 -9.92 9.26 4.80
CA ILE A 481 -10.19 8.22 5.78
C ILE A 481 -11.13 8.79 6.83
N TRP A 482 -12.29 8.17 6.98
CA TRP A 482 -13.37 8.60 7.87
C TRP A 482 -13.59 7.54 8.94
N SER A 483 -13.48 7.88 10.22
CA SER A 483 -13.95 6.99 11.27
C SER A 483 -15.45 7.07 11.39
N PHE A 484 -16.07 5.96 11.78
CA PHE A 484 -17.47 5.92 12.14
C PHE A 484 -17.71 5.01 13.34
N ASN A 485 -18.60 5.45 14.22
CA ASN A 485 -19.16 4.64 15.29
C ASN A 485 -20.67 4.65 15.18
N HIS A 486 -21.29 3.49 15.42
CA HIS A 486 -22.74 3.43 15.54
C HIS A 486 -23.12 3.80 16.97
N ASN A 487 -23.70 5.00 17.15
CA ASN A 487 -24.30 5.39 18.42
C ASN A 487 -25.82 5.14 18.34
N PRO A 488 -26.42 4.36 19.26
CA PRO A 488 -27.86 4.11 19.24
C PRO A 488 -28.73 5.38 19.27
N THR A 489 -28.25 6.49 19.83
CA THR A 489 -29.02 7.74 19.96
C THR A 489 -28.75 8.74 18.84
N ILE A 490 -27.51 8.81 18.35
CA ILE A 490 -27.07 9.80 17.35
C ILE A 490 -27.10 9.21 15.93
N GLY A 491 -27.07 7.88 15.80
CA GLY A 491 -26.85 7.17 14.55
C GLY A 491 -25.37 7.05 14.22
N VAL A 492 -25.09 6.84 12.93
CA VAL A 492 -23.73 6.83 12.40
C VAL A 492 -23.33 8.26 12.06
N LYS A 493 -22.11 8.67 12.43
CA LYS A 493 -21.52 9.94 12.00
C LYS A 493 -20.10 9.70 11.50
N LEU A 494 -19.80 10.22 10.32
CA LEU A 494 -18.46 10.18 9.74
C LEU A 494 -17.61 11.35 10.28
N ILE A 495 -16.40 11.03 10.74
CA ILE A 495 -15.40 12.02 11.18
C ILE A 495 -14.13 11.79 10.38
N LYS A 496 -13.64 12.84 9.70
CA LYS A 496 -12.40 12.76 8.93
C LYS A 496 -11.20 12.59 9.86
N VAL A 497 -10.46 11.50 9.69
CA VAL A 497 -9.26 11.15 10.49
C VAL A 497 -7.98 11.54 9.77
N ALA A 498 -7.91 11.27 8.46
CA ALA A 498 -6.71 11.54 7.65
C ALA A 498 -7.07 11.78 6.17
N SER A 499 -6.11 12.37 5.45
CA SER A 499 -6.10 12.45 3.99
C SER A 499 -4.75 12.00 3.45
N LEU A 500 -4.78 11.28 2.33
CA LEU A 500 -3.61 10.95 1.52
C LEU A 500 -3.79 11.60 0.16
N GLU A 501 -2.70 12.04 -0.46
CA GLU A 501 -2.73 12.81 -1.70
C GLU A 501 -1.94 12.09 -2.78
N ASN A 502 -2.56 11.90 -3.94
CA ASN A 502 -1.94 11.42 -5.16
C ASN A 502 -1.97 12.57 -6.18
N ASP A 503 -1.04 12.54 -7.13
CA ASP A 503 -0.93 13.59 -8.14
C ASP A 503 -2.10 13.57 -9.15
N GLU A 504 -2.79 12.43 -9.28
CA GLU A 504 -3.77 12.15 -10.33
C GLU A 504 -5.08 11.58 -9.77
N SER A 505 -6.16 11.66 -10.56
CA SER A 505 -7.51 11.24 -10.15
C SER A 505 -7.57 9.76 -9.77
N ILE A 506 -8.23 9.45 -8.66
CA ILE A 506 -8.42 8.07 -8.18
C ILE A 506 -9.68 7.49 -8.82
N LEU A 507 -9.54 6.38 -9.53
CA LEU A 507 -10.64 5.73 -10.26
C LEU A 507 -11.03 4.38 -9.67
N SER A 508 -10.08 3.68 -9.04
CA SER A 508 -10.32 2.39 -8.39
C SER A 508 -9.47 2.23 -7.14
N MET A 509 -9.97 1.44 -6.19
CA MET A 509 -9.27 1.11 -4.96
C MET A 509 -9.52 -0.33 -4.54
N LYS A 510 -8.53 -0.92 -3.89
CA LYS A 510 -8.66 -2.20 -3.20
C LYS A 510 -7.79 -2.22 -1.95
N ILE A 511 -8.37 -2.65 -0.84
CA ILE A 511 -7.64 -2.91 0.40
C ILE A 511 -7.30 -4.40 0.47
N GLN A 512 -6.04 -4.70 0.76
CA GLN A 512 -5.58 -6.03 1.15
C GLN A 512 -4.73 -5.92 2.40
N ASP A 513 -5.15 -6.59 3.48
CA ASP A 513 -4.61 -6.40 4.83
C ASP A 513 -4.64 -4.91 5.25
N SER A 514 -3.48 -4.26 5.36
CA SER A 514 -3.34 -2.83 5.66
C SER A 514 -2.78 -2.02 4.49
N LEU A 515 -2.60 -2.64 3.33
CA LEU A 515 -2.18 -1.97 2.12
C LEU A 515 -3.39 -1.55 1.28
N LEU A 516 -3.40 -0.29 0.89
CA LEU A 516 -4.41 0.28 0.00
C LEU A 516 -3.79 0.51 -1.38
N TYR A 517 -4.31 -0.20 -2.36
CA TYR A 517 -3.93 -0.07 -3.77
C TYR A 517 -4.91 0.84 -4.47
N VAL A 518 -4.39 1.76 -5.27
CA VAL A 518 -5.15 2.87 -5.85
C VAL A 518 -4.80 2.97 -7.32
N GLY A 519 -5.78 2.78 -8.20
CA GLY A 519 -5.63 2.95 -9.64
C GLY A 519 -5.94 4.38 -10.05
N LEU A 520 -5.00 5.00 -10.77
CA LEU A 520 -5.08 6.41 -11.16
C LEU A 520 -5.41 6.60 -12.64
N SER A 521 -5.67 7.86 -13.02
CA SER A 521 -5.97 8.27 -14.41
C SER A 521 -4.78 8.24 -15.37
N ASP A 522 -3.55 8.25 -14.87
CA ASP A 522 -2.31 8.32 -15.65
C ASP A 522 -1.65 6.95 -15.88
N CYS A 523 -2.44 5.87 -15.79
CA CYS A 523 -1.98 4.48 -15.80
C CYS A 523 -1.21 4.05 -14.55
N SER A 524 -0.98 4.90 -13.55
CA SER A 524 -0.24 4.49 -12.37
C SER A 524 -1.10 3.71 -11.36
N ILE A 525 -0.45 2.87 -10.56
CA ILE A 525 -1.03 2.27 -9.36
C ILE A 525 -0.17 2.65 -8.16
N ASN A 526 -0.77 3.38 -7.22
CA ASN A 526 -0.12 3.76 -5.96
C ASN A 526 -0.52 2.81 -4.84
N VAL A 527 0.44 2.44 -3.99
CA VAL A 527 0.26 1.56 -2.84
C VAL A 527 0.56 2.33 -1.56
N TRP A 528 -0.45 2.46 -0.70
CA TRP A 528 -0.38 3.18 0.56
C TRP A 528 -0.41 2.22 1.75
N ASP A 529 0.43 2.44 2.74
CA ASP A 529 0.35 1.75 4.04
C ASP A 529 -0.64 2.49 4.95
N LEU A 530 -1.78 1.89 5.28
CA LEU A 530 -2.77 2.51 6.16
C LEU A 530 -2.29 2.58 7.63
N LEU A 531 -1.30 1.79 8.03
CA LEU A 531 -0.77 1.85 9.41
C LEU A 531 0.16 3.04 9.60
N THR A 532 0.95 3.39 8.58
CA THR A 532 1.88 4.53 8.67
C THR A 532 1.47 5.75 7.86
N LEU A 533 0.41 5.65 7.06
CA LEU A 533 -0.07 6.68 6.12
C LEU A 533 1.00 7.14 5.12
N GLN A 534 1.84 6.20 4.65
CA GLN A 534 2.95 6.47 3.73
C GLN A 534 2.71 5.80 2.38
N LEU A 535 3.05 6.50 1.30
CA LEU A 535 3.15 5.89 -0.03
C LEU A 535 4.35 4.94 -0.03
N ILE A 536 4.10 3.66 -0.27
CA ILE A 536 5.13 2.60 -0.32
C ILE A 536 5.71 2.50 -1.72
N ARG A 537 4.84 2.50 -2.74
CA ARG A 537 5.22 2.22 -4.12
C ARG A 537 4.27 2.91 -5.08
N SER A 538 4.81 3.32 -6.22
CA SER A 538 4.05 3.71 -7.40
C SER A 538 4.50 2.81 -8.55
N PHE A 539 3.55 2.16 -9.21
CA PHE A 539 3.79 1.41 -10.43
C PHE A 539 3.35 2.28 -11.62
N GLN A 540 4.28 2.62 -12.51
CA GLN A 540 3.97 3.27 -13.78
C GLN A 540 4.01 2.23 -14.91
N PHE A 541 2.95 2.13 -15.72
CA PHE A 541 2.91 1.16 -16.82
C PHE A 541 2.82 1.86 -18.18
N GLY A 542 3.80 1.57 -19.04
CA GLY A 542 3.86 2.09 -20.41
C GLY A 542 4.14 3.59 -20.52
N ASP A 543 4.45 4.04 -21.73
CA ASP A 543 4.67 5.47 -22.04
C ASP A 543 3.34 6.21 -22.35
N ASN A 544 2.22 5.49 -22.37
CA ASN A 544 0.91 6.01 -22.71
C ASN A 544 0.20 6.52 -21.45
N ASN A 545 0.46 7.78 -21.07
CA ASN A 545 -0.20 8.48 -19.95
C ASN A 545 -1.74 8.67 -20.11
N PHE A 546 -2.38 7.96 -21.04
CA PHE A 546 -3.82 8.05 -21.33
C PHE A 546 -4.56 6.74 -21.02
N ASP A 547 -3.90 5.74 -20.43
CA ASP A 547 -4.52 4.47 -20.04
C ASP A 547 -5.01 4.51 -18.59
N GLU A 548 -6.31 4.77 -18.38
CA GLU A 548 -6.89 4.95 -17.05
C GLU A 548 -7.15 3.60 -16.35
N ILE A 549 -6.85 3.49 -15.05
CA ILE A 549 -7.09 2.26 -14.26
C ILE A 549 -8.50 2.26 -13.67
N LEU A 550 -9.47 1.78 -14.45
CA LEU A 550 -10.89 1.82 -14.11
C LEU A 550 -11.30 0.83 -13.01
N SER A 551 -10.58 -0.29 -12.89
CA SER A 551 -10.87 -1.29 -11.87
C SER A 551 -9.63 -2.13 -11.57
N LEU A 552 -9.43 -2.50 -10.31
CA LEU A 552 -8.38 -3.41 -9.92
C LEU A 552 -8.84 -4.34 -8.79
N ASP A 553 -8.28 -5.54 -8.76
CA ASP A 553 -8.41 -6.46 -7.65
C ASP A 553 -7.10 -7.26 -7.49
N ILE A 554 -6.88 -7.83 -6.30
CA ILE A 554 -5.58 -8.38 -5.92
C ILE A 554 -5.77 -9.79 -5.37
N TYR A 555 -4.92 -10.70 -5.83
CA TYR A 555 -4.87 -12.06 -5.35
C TYR A 555 -3.48 -12.65 -5.52
N ASP A 556 -2.99 -13.35 -4.49
CA ASP A 556 -1.73 -14.10 -4.50
C ASP A 556 -0.54 -13.30 -5.06
N ASN A 557 -0.29 -12.14 -4.46
CA ASN A 557 0.75 -11.19 -4.86
C ASN A 557 0.69 -10.76 -6.33
N CYS A 558 -0.49 -10.85 -6.95
CA CYS A 558 -0.74 -10.36 -8.30
C CYS A 558 -1.84 -9.31 -8.30
N ILE A 559 -1.60 -8.21 -9.02
CA ILE A 559 -2.60 -7.18 -9.30
C ILE A 559 -3.24 -7.51 -10.64
N TYR A 560 -4.56 -7.55 -10.67
CA TYR A 560 -5.35 -7.67 -11.89
C TYR A 560 -6.00 -6.31 -12.15
N LYS A 561 -5.59 -5.63 -13.21
CA LYS A 561 -6.10 -4.29 -13.57
C LYS A 561 -6.91 -4.35 -14.86
N GLY A 562 -8.04 -3.67 -14.85
CA GLY A 562 -8.84 -3.34 -16.02
C GLY A 562 -8.62 -1.88 -16.38
N SER A 563 -8.33 -1.62 -17.65
CA SER A 563 -7.97 -0.28 -18.12
C SER A 563 -8.81 0.22 -19.29
N SER A 564 -8.69 1.51 -19.59
CA SER A 564 -9.39 2.18 -20.69
C SER A 564 -8.84 1.88 -22.09
N SER A 565 -7.61 1.35 -22.20
CA SER A 565 -6.99 1.10 -23.50
C SER A 565 -6.14 -0.17 -23.58
N THR A 566 -5.49 -0.61 -22.50
CA THR A 566 -4.63 -1.80 -22.55
C THR A 566 -5.38 -3.12 -22.30
N GLY A 567 -6.58 -3.05 -21.70
CA GLY A 567 -7.44 -4.21 -21.45
C GLY A 567 -7.25 -4.80 -20.05
N LEU A 568 -7.27 -6.13 -19.94
CA LEU A 568 -7.11 -6.85 -18.67
C LEU A 568 -5.67 -7.34 -18.54
N ILE A 569 -4.95 -6.86 -17.52
CA ILE A 569 -3.54 -7.20 -17.29
C ILE A 569 -3.37 -7.86 -15.92
N LYS A 570 -2.58 -8.94 -15.90
CA LYS A 570 -2.03 -9.53 -14.67
C LYS A 570 -0.61 -9.02 -14.45
N LEU A 571 -0.37 -8.47 -13.25
CA LEU A 571 0.92 -7.96 -12.81
C LEU A 571 1.39 -8.77 -11.61
N SER A 572 2.63 -9.26 -11.62
CA SER A 572 3.23 -9.88 -10.43
C SER A 572 3.92 -8.80 -9.59
N ILE A 573 3.55 -8.70 -8.31
CA ILE A 573 4.15 -7.73 -7.38
C ILE A 573 5.63 -8.07 -7.11
N LEU A 574 6.00 -9.35 -7.17
CA LEU A 574 7.36 -9.82 -6.84
C LEU A 574 8.36 -9.68 -8.00
N ASN A 575 7.90 -9.66 -9.26
CA ASN A 575 8.79 -9.60 -10.43
C ASN A 575 9.16 -8.15 -10.76
N HIS A 576 10.16 -7.62 -10.06
CA HIS A 576 10.60 -6.23 -10.23
C HIS A 576 11.46 -5.96 -11.47
N GLN A 577 12.16 -6.97 -12.01
CA GLN A 577 13.04 -6.75 -13.19
C GLN A 577 12.29 -6.83 -14.51
N PHE A 578 11.16 -7.51 -14.51
CA PHE A 578 10.23 -7.56 -15.62
C PHE A 578 8.88 -7.54 -14.94
N ILE A 579 8.23 -6.38 -14.89
CA ILE A 579 6.77 -6.40 -14.77
C ILE A 579 6.34 -7.18 -16.00
N SER A 580 6.13 -8.48 -15.84
CA SER A 580 5.68 -9.32 -16.94
C SER A 580 4.21 -8.95 -17.10
N ASP A 581 3.98 -7.85 -17.79
CA ASP A 581 2.66 -7.38 -18.19
C ASP A 581 2.07 -8.47 -19.07
N LYS A 582 1.42 -9.45 -18.44
CA LYS A 582 0.75 -10.51 -19.16
C LYS A 582 -0.65 -9.99 -19.44
N ILE A 583 -0.81 -9.46 -20.66
CA ILE A 583 -2.11 -9.08 -21.20
C ILE A 583 -2.94 -10.37 -21.30
N LEU A 584 -3.98 -10.47 -20.49
CA LEU A 584 -4.93 -11.59 -20.52
C LEU A 584 -5.97 -11.39 -21.62
N MET A 585 -6.36 -10.13 -21.83
CA MET A 585 -7.30 -9.70 -22.87
C MET A 585 -6.84 -8.34 -23.39
N SER A 586 -6.48 -8.24 -24.67
CA SER A 586 -6.09 -6.98 -25.29
C SER A 586 -7.30 -6.22 -25.86
N SER A 587 -7.21 -4.89 -25.87
CA SER A 587 -8.24 -4.02 -26.45
C SER A 587 -8.43 -4.21 -27.96
N GLU A 588 -7.37 -4.63 -28.66
CA GLU A 588 -7.39 -4.85 -30.12
C GLU A 588 -8.32 -5.99 -30.57
N ILE A 589 -8.64 -6.95 -29.71
CA ILE A 589 -9.36 -8.16 -30.11
C ILE A 589 -10.88 -7.96 -30.05
N GLU A 590 -11.42 -7.18 -29.10
CA GLU A 590 -12.86 -6.89 -28.99
C GLU A 590 -13.09 -5.61 -28.17
N ASP A 591 -13.46 -4.50 -28.82
CA ASP A 591 -13.90 -3.21 -28.21
C ASP A 591 -13.52 -2.95 -26.74
N GLY A 592 -12.24 -2.62 -26.51
CA GLY A 592 -11.94 -1.26 -26.07
C GLY A 592 -11.58 -1.03 -24.61
N VAL A 593 -12.37 -1.52 -23.64
CA VAL A 593 -12.29 -1.05 -22.24
C VAL A 593 -12.70 -2.16 -21.27
N ILE A 594 -11.96 -2.33 -20.17
CA ILE A 594 -12.35 -3.18 -19.03
C ILE A 594 -12.82 -2.29 -17.87
N ASN A 595 -14.13 -2.20 -17.67
CA ASN A 595 -14.73 -1.32 -16.67
C ASN A 595 -14.74 -1.92 -15.26
N ALA A 596 -14.75 -3.26 -15.14
CA ALA A 596 -14.90 -3.92 -13.85
C ALA A 596 -14.07 -5.19 -13.77
N VAL A 597 -13.40 -5.38 -12.63
CA VAL A 597 -12.59 -6.55 -12.27
C VAL A 597 -13.01 -6.95 -10.86
N LYS A 598 -13.34 -8.23 -10.65
CA LYS A 598 -13.70 -8.75 -9.33
C LYS A 598 -13.19 -10.16 -9.13
N ILE A 599 -12.42 -10.38 -8.07
CA ILE A 599 -11.93 -11.70 -7.67
C ILE A 599 -12.82 -12.25 -6.57
N PHE A 600 -13.12 -13.55 -6.62
CA PHE A 600 -13.90 -14.23 -5.60
C PHE A 600 -13.51 -15.72 -5.49
N PRO A 601 -13.53 -16.28 -4.27
CA PRO A 601 -13.42 -17.72 -4.05
C PRO A 601 -14.74 -18.43 -4.39
N SER A 602 -14.65 -19.69 -4.80
CA SER A 602 -15.79 -20.59 -4.94
C SER A 602 -15.65 -21.79 -4.00
N ASP A 603 -16.74 -22.54 -3.80
CA ASP A 603 -16.80 -23.69 -2.89
C ASP A 603 -15.84 -24.84 -3.26
N ASP A 604 -15.36 -24.87 -4.51
CA ASP A 604 -14.48 -25.91 -5.04
C ASP A 604 -12.98 -25.63 -4.83
N ASP A 605 -12.64 -24.79 -3.83
CA ASP A 605 -11.28 -24.28 -3.53
C ASP A 605 -10.61 -23.54 -4.70
N LYS A 606 -11.38 -23.18 -5.72
CA LYS A 606 -10.91 -22.38 -6.84
C LYS A 606 -11.16 -20.90 -6.62
N ILE A 607 -10.29 -20.11 -7.22
CA ILE A 607 -10.38 -18.66 -7.24
C ILE A 607 -10.65 -18.21 -8.66
N TYR A 608 -11.73 -17.47 -8.83
CA TYR A 608 -12.13 -16.94 -10.11
C TYR A 608 -11.94 -15.42 -10.16
N LEU A 609 -11.66 -14.94 -11.36
CA LEU A 609 -11.68 -13.54 -11.72
C LEU A 609 -12.83 -13.30 -12.69
N LEU A 610 -13.66 -12.30 -12.41
CA LEU A 610 -14.73 -11.81 -13.29
C LEU A 610 -14.31 -10.47 -13.87
N SER A 611 -14.42 -10.31 -15.19
CA SER A 611 -14.11 -9.05 -15.87
C SER A 611 -15.26 -8.59 -16.75
N GLY A 612 -15.74 -7.37 -16.54
CA GLY A 612 -16.74 -6.70 -17.37
C GLY A 612 -16.10 -5.71 -18.35
N ALA A 613 -16.40 -5.88 -19.63
CA ALA A 613 -15.88 -5.08 -20.73
C ALA A 613 -17.02 -4.35 -21.48
N SER A 614 -16.69 -3.55 -22.50
CA SER A 614 -17.67 -2.82 -23.32
C SER A 614 -18.73 -3.70 -24.00
N LYS A 615 -18.42 -4.97 -24.27
CA LYS A 615 -19.34 -5.90 -24.95
C LYS A 615 -19.30 -7.33 -24.43
N SER A 616 -18.60 -7.57 -23.32
CA SER A 616 -18.50 -8.93 -22.79
C SER A 616 -18.34 -8.98 -21.28
N LEU A 617 -18.77 -10.09 -20.71
CA LEU A 617 -18.45 -10.52 -19.36
C LEU A 617 -17.60 -11.79 -19.48
N SER A 618 -16.44 -11.85 -18.84
CA SER A 618 -15.53 -13.00 -18.92
C SER A 618 -15.21 -13.54 -17.53
N LEU A 619 -15.21 -14.85 -17.40
CA LEU A 619 -14.87 -15.58 -16.18
C LEU A 619 -13.54 -16.33 -16.39
N TRP A 620 -12.60 -16.13 -15.48
CA TRP A 620 -11.25 -16.67 -15.54
C TRP A 620 -10.96 -17.49 -14.28
N ASP A 621 -10.31 -18.63 -14.42
CA ASP A 621 -9.73 -19.39 -13.31
C ASP A 621 -8.31 -18.91 -13.08
N ILE A 622 -8.04 -18.39 -11.88
CA ILE A 622 -6.75 -17.85 -11.45
C ILE A 622 -6.14 -18.64 -10.29
N THR A 623 -6.66 -19.84 -10.02
CA THR A 623 -6.24 -20.67 -8.90
C THR A 623 -4.75 -20.98 -8.97
N THR A 624 -4.02 -20.70 -7.90
CA THR A 624 -2.61 -21.07 -7.77
C THR A 624 -2.46 -22.38 -7.01
N SER A 625 -1.69 -23.32 -7.58
CA SER A 625 -1.43 -24.62 -6.98
C SER A 625 -0.58 -24.41 -5.73
N LYS A 626 -1.20 -24.23 -4.56
CA LYS A 626 -0.46 -24.23 -3.29
C LYS A 626 0.17 -25.61 -3.14
N SER A 627 1.50 -25.67 -3.08
CA SER A 627 2.25 -26.89 -2.77
C SER A 627 1.70 -27.50 -1.49
N THR A 628 0.93 -28.57 -1.63
CA THR A 628 0.29 -29.33 -0.55
C THR A 628 1.36 -29.88 0.38
N THR A 629 1.64 -29.15 1.46
CA THR A 629 2.28 -29.70 2.65
C THR A 629 1.32 -29.39 3.80
N ASN A 630 0.95 -30.44 4.54
CA ASN A 630 0.11 -30.41 5.75
C ASN A 630 -1.41 -30.52 5.54
N GLN A 631 -1.86 -31.67 5.02
CA GLN A 631 -3.16 -32.23 5.42
C GLN A 631 -2.92 -33.64 5.95
N ARG A 632 -3.00 -33.82 7.28
CA ARG A 632 -3.22 -35.12 7.94
C ARG A 632 -3.49 -34.91 9.42
N HIS A 633 -4.74 -35.14 9.82
CA HIS A 633 -5.20 -35.89 11.00
C HIS A 633 -6.42 -35.25 11.68
N ASP A 634 -7.58 -35.35 11.02
CA ASP A 634 -8.86 -35.37 11.73
C ASP A 634 -9.31 -36.83 11.89
N LYS A 635 -9.36 -37.30 13.14
CA LYS A 635 -10.01 -38.55 13.52
C LYS A 635 -10.88 -38.32 14.75
N ASN A 636 -12.18 -38.45 14.49
CA ASN A 636 -13.32 -38.77 15.36
C ASN A 636 -12.98 -39.21 16.79
N LEU A 637 -13.59 -38.54 17.77
CA LEU A 637 -13.96 -39.14 19.04
C LEU A 637 -15.38 -38.69 19.41
N ASN A 638 -16.19 -39.69 19.71
CA ASN A 638 -17.59 -39.66 20.09
C ASN A 638 -17.75 -39.34 21.59
N ASP A 639 -18.81 -38.60 21.85
CA ASP A 639 -19.89 -38.85 22.82
C ASP A 639 -19.60 -39.03 24.33
N ASP A 640 -20.34 -38.19 25.05
CA ASP A 640 -21.08 -38.42 26.29
C ASP A 640 -20.47 -38.08 27.66
N GLU A 641 -21.10 -37.03 28.23
CA GLU A 641 -21.59 -36.87 29.61
C GLU A 641 -20.57 -36.84 30.77
N GLU A 642 -20.39 -35.67 31.40
CA GLU A 642 -21.05 -35.31 32.66
C GLU A 642 -20.53 -33.94 33.17
N GLN A 643 -21.48 -33.12 33.61
CA GLN A 643 -21.30 -31.76 34.10
C GLN A 643 -20.87 -31.72 35.59
N GLU A 644 -20.31 -30.57 35.97
CA GLU A 644 -20.05 -30.07 37.34
C GLU A 644 -18.63 -30.27 37.90
N GLN A 645 -17.64 -29.68 37.20
CA GLN A 645 -16.40 -29.16 37.80
C GLN A 645 -15.72 -28.10 36.89
N GLU A 646 -16.50 -27.22 36.26
CA GLU A 646 -16.06 -26.41 35.12
C GLU A 646 -15.16 -25.20 35.44
N GLN A 647 -15.06 -24.72 36.68
CA GLN A 647 -14.29 -23.47 36.92
C GLN A 647 -12.77 -23.65 37.13
N GLU A 648 -12.29 -24.82 37.54
CA GLU A 648 -10.84 -25.07 37.66
C GLU A 648 -10.26 -25.69 36.38
N GLN A 649 -11.05 -26.53 35.66
CA GLN A 649 -10.60 -27.13 34.40
C GLN A 649 -10.54 -26.13 33.24
N GLU A 650 -11.39 -25.09 33.20
CA GLU A 650 -11.33 -24.09 32.13
C GLU A 650 -10.00 -23.32 32.17
N GLN A 651 -9.47 -23.01 33.36
CA GLN A 651 -8.16 -22.37 33.52
C GLN A 651 -7.01 -23.31 33.16
N GLU A 652 -7.09 -24.61 33.49
CA GLU A 652 -6.07 -25.57 33.04
C GLU A 652 -6.11 -25.81 31.53
N LEU A 653 -7.30 -25.85 30.90
CA LEU A 653 -7.45 -26.03 29.46
C LEU A 653 -6.96 -24.80 28.68
N LEU A 654 -7.32 -23.59 29.13
CA LEU A 654 -6.79 -22.32 28.58
C LEU A 654 -5.28 -22.25 28.76
N ASN A 655 -4.77 -22.60 29.94
CA ASN A 655 -3.33 -22.66 30.18
C ASN A 655 -2.65 -23.70 29.29
N GLY A 656 -3.30 -24.83 28.99
CA GLY A 656 -2.80 -25.89 28.13
C GLY A 656 -2.71 -25.49 26.65
N GLU A 657 -3.75 -24.87 26.08
CA GLU A 657 -3.71 -24.32 24.72
C GLU A 657 -2.71 -23.18 24.60
N LEU A 658 -2.62 -22.34 25.63
CA LEU A 658 -1.65 -21.24 25.68
C LEU A 658 -0.21 -21.75 25.81
N HIS A 659 0.04 -22.81 26.59
CA HIS A 659 1.36 -23.43 26.69
C HIS A 659 1.82 -23.99 25.34
N LYS A 660 0.89 -24.47 24.50
CA LYS A 660 1.20 -24.84 23.11
C LYS A 660 1.60 -23.62 22.27
N LYS A 661 0.87 -22.49 22.39
CA LYS A 661 1.12 -21.24 21.66
C LYS A 661 2.40 -20.49 22.06
N LEU A 662 2.98 -20.77 23.23
CA LEU A 662 4.25 -20.16 23.65
C LEU A 662 5.37 -21.21 23.78
N SER A 663 5.21 -22.38 23.17
CA SER A 663 6.24 -23.43 23.20
C SER A 663 7.49 -23.04 22.38
N ASN A 664 8.58 -23.79 22.54
CA ASN A 664 9.75 -23.63 21.67
C ASN A 664 9.45 -24.05 20.22
N ASP A 665 8.54 -24.99 20.01
CA ASP A 665 8.12 -25.41 18.68
C ASP A 665 7.33 -24.29 17.98
N ASP A 666 6.46 -23.60 18.71
CA ASP A 666 5.77 -22.41 18.19
C ASP A 666 6.76 -21.30 17.82
N MET A 667 7.77 -21.05 18.67
CA MET A 667 8.85 -20.09 18.35
C MET A 667 9.59 -20.45 17.06
N LEU A 668 9.85 -21.73 16.80
CA LEU A 668 10.47 -22.17 15.54
C LEU A 668 9.53 -21.97 14.33
N ILE A 669 8.23 -22.22 14.48
CA ILE A 669 7.23 -21.97 13.42
C ILE A 669 7.16 -20.47 13.11
N MET A 670 7.17 -19.61 14.13
CA MET A 670 7.18 -18.16 13.91
C MET A 670 8.51 -17.70 13.31
N LEU A 671 9.63 -18.28 13.72
CA LEU A 671 10.94 -18.00 13.11
C LEU A 671 10.96 -18.37 11.63
N GLN A 672 10.37 -19.50 11.24
CA GLN A 672 10.23 -19.91 9.84
C GLN A 672 9.49 -18.85 9.01
N LYS A 673 8.37 -18.32 9.53
CA LYS A 673 7.64 -17.23 8.88
C LYS A 673 8.44 -15.93 8.84
N TYR A 674 9.13 -15.63 9.93
CA TYR A 674 9.85 -14.37 10.10
C TYR A 674 11.07 -14.25 9.18
N VAL A 675 11.86 -15.32 9.02
CA VAL A 675 13.00 -15.33 8.09
C VAL A 675 12.57 -15.35 6.62
N ALA A 676 11.35 -15.79 6.31
CA ALA A 676 10.86 -15.85 4.94
C ALA A 676 10.64 -14.47 4.30
N PHE A 677 10.46 -13.41 5.10
CA PHE A 677 10.41 -12.04 4.59
C PHE A 677 11.82 -11.57 4.17
N LYS A 678 12.00 -11.18 2.91
CA LYS A 678 13.26 -10.64 2.38
C LYS A 678 13.37 -9.16 2.72
N THR A 679 13.67 -8.89 3.98
CA THR A 679 13.77 -7.54 4.55
C THR A 679 15.11 -6.86 4.20
N ILE A 680 15.44 -6.77 2.91
CA ILE A 680 16.74 -6.28 2.44
C ILE A 680 16.69 -4.75 2.28
N SER A 681 17.09 -4.04 3.34
CA SER A 681 17.02 -2.56 3.46
C SER A 681 17.85 -1.83 2.41
N LYS A 682 18.93 -2.43 1.91
CA LYS A 682 19.81 -1.82 0.88
C LYS A 682 19.14 -1.59 -0.47
N ASN A 683 18.07 -2.33 -0.79
CA ASN A 683 17.37 -2.27 -2.07
C ASN A 683 15.87 -1.96 -1.86
N PRO A 684 15.49 -0.79 -1.34
CA PRO A 684 14.11 -0.49 -0.95
C PRO A 684 13.13 -0.53 -2.14
N GLN A 685 13.58 -0.18 -3.35
CA GLN A 685 12.81 -0.29 -4.59
C GLN A 685 12.19 -1.70 -4.78
N LEU A 686 12.92 -2.73 -4.36
CA LEU A 686 12.52 -4.13 -4.48
C LEU A 686 11.80 -4.60 -3.21
N TYR A 687 12.37 -4.33 -2.04
CA TYR A 687 12.01 -5.06 -0.81
C TYR A 687 11.27 -4.24 0.26
N LEU A 688 10.95 -2.96 0.00
CA LEU A 688 10.24 -2.12 0.96
C LEU A 688 8.88 -2.73 1.35
N GLU A 689 8.12 -3.27 0.39
CA GLU A 689 6.82 -3.88 0.66
C GLU A 689 6.92 -5.14 1.54
N GLU A 690 7.83 -6.07 1.23
CA GLU A 690 8.07 -7.24 2.08
C GLU A 690 8.56 -6.85 3.49
N SER A 691 9.38 -5.79 3.57
CA SER A 691 9.84 -5.25 4.86
C SER A 691 8.69 -4.69 5.69
N ARG A 692 7.71 -4.05 5.05
CA ARG A 692 6.48 -3.56 5.69
C ARG A 692 5.60 -4.71 6.17
N HIS A 693 5.41 -5.75 5.34
CA HIS A 693 4.70 -6.95 5.76
C HIS A 693 5.36 -7.63 6.97
N CYS A 694 6.69 -7.65 7.01
CA CYS A 694 7.45 -8.15 8.15
C CYS A 694 7.20 -7.34 9.44
N ALA A 695 7.22 -6.01 9.35
CA ALA A 695 6.92 -5.12 10.47
C ALA A 695 5.48 -5.32 10.98
N GLN A 696 4.52 -5.48 10.07
CA GLN A 696 3.13 -5.77 10.39
C GLN A 696 2.95 -7.16 11.02
N PHE A 697 3.70 -8.16 10.55
CA PHE A 697 3.75 -9.50 11.15
C PHE A 697 4.19 -9.42 12.62
N LEU A 698 5.23 -8.63 12.92
CA LEU A 698 5.66 -8.39 14.29
C LEU A 698 4.58 -7.69 15.12
N CYS A 699 3.90 -6.69 14.57
CA CYS A 699 2.80 -6.04 15.28
C CYS A 699 1.67 -7.01 15.64
N LYS A 700 1.25 -7.84 14.67
CA LYS A 700 0.25 -8.89 14.88
C LYS A 700 0.72 -9.88 15.96
N LEU A 701 2.00 -10.28 15.94
CA LEU A 701 2.59 -11.17 16.95
C LEU A 701 2.54 -10.57 18.35
N PHE A 702 2.96 -9.31 18.52
CA PHE A 702 2.93 -8.60 19.80
C PHE A 702 1.51 -8.46 20.36
N ASN A 703 0.56 -8.06 19.53
CA ASN A 703 -0.84 -7.94 19.93
C ASN A 703 -1.42 -9.30 20.34
N ASN A 704 -1.12 -10.37 19.60
CA ASN A 704 -1.54 -11.73 19.96
C ASN A 704 -0.95 -12.22 21.28
N PHE A 705 0.22 -11.72 21.67
CA PHE A 705 0.86 -12.03 22.95
C PHE A 705 0.43 -11.11 24.10
N GLY A 706 -0.50 -10.19 23.88
CA GLY A 706 -1.04 -9.32 24.93
C GLY A 706 -0.19 -8.10 25.24
N ALA A 707 0.60 -7.61 24.28
CA ALA A 707 1.24 -6.31 24.40
C ALA A 707 0.20 -5.22 24.74
N TYR A 708 0.55 -4.34 25.68
CA TYR A 708 -0.31 -3.23 26.13
C TYR A 708 -0.58 -2.25 24.99
N GLN A 709 0.45 -1.96 24.19
CA GLN A 709 0.32 -1.16 22.98
C GLN A 709 1.42 -1.54 21.99
N THR A 710 1.08 -1.45 20.70
CA THR A 710 1.98 -1.74 19.59
C THR A 710 1.75 -0.71 18.48
N LYS A 711 2.82 -0.15 17.93
CA LYS A 711 2.76 0.88 16.88
C LYS A 711 3.89 0.70 15.85
N LEU A 712 3.62 1.09 14.61
CA LEU A 712 4.65 1.32 13.60
C LEU A 712 5.00 2.80 13.57
N LEU A 713 6.24 3.12 13.93
CA LEU A 713 6.75 4.49 13.88
C LEU A 713 7.37 4.75 12.49
N PRO A 714 6.83 5.67 11.69
CA PRO A 714 7.25 5.88 10.31
C PRO A 714 8.66 6.49 10.21
N ILE A 715 9.47 5.95 9.30
CA ILE A 715 10.68 6.61 8.77
C ILE A 715 10.35 7.12 7.37
N SER A 716 10.68 8.39 7.09
CA SER A 716 10.52 8.94 5.73
C SER A 716 11.41 8.20 4.73
N ASN A 717 10.81 7.62 3.68
CA ASN A 717 11.50 6.84 2.65
C ASN A 717 12.32 5.63 3.16
N GLY A 718 11.94 5.08 4.31
CA GLY A 718 12.61 3.91 4.90
C GLY A 718 11.63 2.95 5.55
N ASN A 719 12.16 1.88 6.14
CA ASN A 719 11.40 0.88 6.88
C ASN A 719 10.97 1.41 8.27
N PRO A 720 9.77 1.08 8.76
CA PRO A 720 9.25 1.63 10.00
C PRO A 720 9.88 0.93 11.21
N ILE A 721 9.90 1.61 12.35
CA ILE A 721 10.31 1.00 13.62
C ILE A 721 9.09 0.37 14.27
N VAL A 722 9.18 -0.91 14.63
CA VAL A 722 8.18 -1.58 15.47
C VAL A 722 8.41 -1.18 16.91
N PHE A 723 7.44 -0.47 17.49
CA PHE A 723 7.36 -0.17 18.90
C PHE A 723 6.31 -1.09 19.54
N SER A 724 6.68 -1.76 20.63
CA SER A 724 5.72 -2.55 21.42
C SER A 724 6.03 -2.44 22.90
N GLU A 725 5.01 -2.46 23.75
CA GLU A 725 5.15 -2.35 25.20
C GLU A 725 4.38 -3.46 25.92
N PHE A 726 5.05 -4.12 26.86
CA PHE A 726 4.42 -4.94 27.88
C PHE A 726 4.49 -4.24 29.23
N LYS A 727 3.35 -4.16 29.93
CA LYS A 727 3.29 -3.68 31.30
C LYS A 727 3.61 -4.80 32.28
N ALA A 728 4.35 -4.48 33.34
CA ALA A 728 4.51 -5.37 34.47
C ALA A 728 3.13 -5.75 35.03
N ASN A 729 2.89 -7.05 35.22
CA ASN A 729 1.60 -7.57 35.70
C ASN A 729 1.75 -8.55 36.87
N SER A 730 2.97 -8.72 37.38
CA SER A 730 3.24 -9.57 38.54
C SER A 730 2.64 -9.02 39.83
N THR A 731 1.91 -9.89 40.52
CA THR A 731 1.26 -9.64 41.82
C THR A 731 2.22 -9.74 43.00
N THR A 732 3.40 -10.36 42.82
CA THR A 732 4.34 -10.64 43.93
C THR A 732 5.02 -9.39 44.47
N ASN A 733 5.18 -8.36 43.63
CA ASN A 733 5.74 -7.09 44.05
C ASN A 733 4.58 -6.18 44.45
N GLY A 734 4.48 -5.92 45.75
CA GLY A 734 3.30 -5.37 46.41
C GLY A 734 2.63 -4.18 45.71
N THR A 735 1.33 -4.03 46.00
CA THR A 735 0.36 -3.04 45.51
C THR A 735 0.69 -1.57 45.82
N GLY A 736 1.97 -1.21 46.01
CA GLY A 736 2.40 0.16 46.24
C GLY A 736 2.50 0.95 44.93
N ASN A 737 2.22 2.25 45.00
CA ASN A 737 2.43 3.24 43.93
C ASN A 737 3.91 3.44 43.50
N ALA A 738 4.79 2.47 43.77
CA ALA A 738 6.19 2.54 43.39
C ALA A 738 6.32 2.31 41.87
N ARG A 739 7.12 3.15 41.20
CA ARG A 739 7.44 3.03 39.77
C ARG A 739 8.15 1.68 39.55
N ARG A 740 7.57 0.83 38.70
CA ARG A 740 8.21 -0.41 38.23
C ARG A 740 9.39 -0.05 37.30
N PRO A 741 10.52 -0.80 37.35
CA PRO A 741 11.60 -0.61 36.39
C PRO A 741 11.10 -0.80 34.95
N ARG A 742 11.65 -0.04 34.01
CA ARG A 742 11.34 -0.10 32.59
C ARG A 742 12.60 -0.44 31.78
N LEU A 743 12.52 -1.51 31.03
CA LEU A 743 13.58 -2.05 30.21
C LEU A 743 13.29 -1.78 28.73
N LEU A 744 14.28 -1.32 27.98
CA LEU A 744 14.22 -1.25 26.52
C LEU A 744 14.97 -2.42 25.90
N TRP A 745 14.30 -3.23 25.09
CA TRP A 745 14.91 -4.24 24.22
C TRP A 745 15.10 -3.68 22.81
N TYR A 746 16.33 -3.62 22.35
CA TYR A 746 16.67 -3.21 20.99
C TYR A 746 16.92 -4.42 20.08
N ALA A 747 16.44 -4.35 18.84
CA ALA A 747 16.68 -5.32 17.79
C ALA A 747 16.50 -4.69 16.39
N HIS A 748 16.74 -5.49 15.34
CA HIS A 748 16.38 -5.14 13.97
C HIS A 748 15.83 -6.35 13.21
N TYR A 749 15.05 -6.09 12.15
CA TYR A 749 14.43 -7.11 11.31
C TYR A 749 14.95 -7.10 9.88
N ASP A 750 15.69 -6.07 9.46
CA ASP A 750 16.34 -6.03 8.16
C ASP A 750 17.58 -6.92 8.10
N VAL A 751 17.91 -7.34 6.89
CA VAL A 751 19.01 -8.27 6.61
C VAL A 751 19.84 -7.78 5.44
N VAL A 752 21.12 -8.17 5.39
CA VAL A 752 21.92 -8.02 4.18
C VAL A 752 21.38 -8.85 3.02
N ASP A 753 21.75 -8.47 1.79
CA ASP A 753 21.35 -9.20 0.59
C ASP A 753 21.80 -10.68 0.67
N ALA A 754 20.99 -11.56 0.10
CA ALA A 754 21.29 -12.98 -0.08
C ALA A 754 20.59 -13.51 -1.36
N THR A 755 20.25 -12.63 -2.29
CA THR A 755 19.48 -12.94 -3.49
C THR A 755 20.37 -13.00 -4.74
N LYS A 756 19.78 -13.40 -5.87
CA LYS A 756 20.41 -13.45 -7.22
C LYS A 756 21.78 -14.16 -7.22
N ASN A 757 22.86 -13.39 -7.27
CA ASN A 757 24.22 -13.89 -7.43
C ASN A 757 24.73 -14.57 -6.16
N GLU A 758 24.38 -14.03 -4.98
CA GLU A 758 24.81 -14.61 -3.72
C GLU A 758 24.06 -15.90 -3.40
N ALA A 759 22.78 -15.99 -3.77
CA ALA A 759 21.95 -17.18 -3.55
C ALA A 759 22.55 -18.46 -4.17
N LYS A 760 23.30 -18.34 -5.28
CA LYS A 760 23.97 -19.47 -5.95
C LYS A 760 25.05 -20.12 -5.08
N ASP A 761 25.61 -19.37 -4.14
CA ASP A 761 26.68 -19.84 -3.25
C ASP A 761 26.14 -20.49 -1.97
N TRP A 762 24.82 -20.46 -1.72
CA TRP A 762 24.18 -21.09 -0.58
C TRP A 762 23.84 -22.56 -0.86
N LYS A 763 23.92 -23.41 0.17
CA LYS A 763 23.53 -24.83 0.09
C LYS A 763 22.03 -25.05 0.28
N THR A 764 21.37 -24.10 0.92
CA THR A 764 19.93 -24.10 1.20
C THR A 764 19.38 -22.74 0.81
N ASP A 765 18.10 -22.65 0.44
CA ASP A 765 17.49 -21.35 0.14
C ASP A 765 17.62 -20.42 1.38
N PRO A 766 18.20 -19.21 1.24
CA PRO A 766 18.45 -18.33 2.37
C PRO A 766 17.18 -17.83 3.07
N PHE A 767 16.03 -17.89 2.43
CA PHE A 767 14.74 -17.44 2.98
C PHE A 767 13.79 -18.61 3.32
N ILE A 768 14.29 -19.85 3.30
CA ILE A 768 13.58 -21.03 3.80
C ILE A 768 14.36 -21.61 4.99
N LEU A 769 13.81 -21.47 6.19
CA LEU A 769 14.44 -21.98 7.42
C LEU A 769 14.67 -23.49 7.32
N THR A 770 15.94 -23.89 7.20
CA THR A 770 16.32 -25.29 7.04
C THR A 770 17.04 -25.79 8.28
N ALA A 771 16.47 -26.79 8.97
CA ALA A 771 17.12 -27.41 10.11
C ALA A 771 18.06 -28.55 9.66
N LYS A 772 19.33 -28.49 10.07
CA LYS A 772 20.33 -29.54 9.79
C LYS A 772 21.36 -29.63 10.91
N GLU A 773 21.62 -30.84 11.39
CA GLU A 773 22.68 -31.14 12.37
C GLU A 773 22.63 -30.25 13.63
N GLY A 774 21.41 -29.96 14.12
CA GLY A 774 21.19 -29.11 15.30
C GLY A 774 21.31 -27.61 15.06
N ASN A 775 21.54 -27.18 13.81
CA ASN A 775 21.58 -25.78 13.39
C ASN A 775 20.38 -25.45 12.51
N LEU A 776 19.97 -24.19 12.53
CA LEU A 776 18.97 -23.60 11.65
C LEU A 776 19.68 -22.72 10.63
N TYR A 777 19.49 -22.97 9.34
CA TYR A 777 20.09 -22.20 8.25
C TYR A 777 19.05 -21.29 7.61
N ALA A 778 19.32 -19.99 7.62
CA ALA A 778 18.58 -18.94 6.91
C ALA A 778 19.29 -17.59 7.10
N ARG A 779 19.10 -16.65 6.16
CA ARG A 779 19.57 -15.28 6.31
C ARG A 779 18.81 -14.58 7.44
N GLY A 780 19.58 -13.96 8.34
CA GLY A 780 19.11 -13.23 9.50
C GLY A 780 18.59 -14.08 10.65
N VAL A 781 18.80 -15.40 10.60
CA VAL A 781 18.44 -16.31 11.70
C VAL A 781 19.25 -16.00 12.96
N SER A 782 20.53 -15.64 12.81
CA SER A 782 21.41 -15.18 13.88
C SER A 782 21.45 -13.65 13.99
N ASP A 783 21.27 -12.95 12.87
CA ASP A 783 21.35 -11.48 12.77
C ASP A 783 20.12 -10.85 12.07
N ASN A 784 19.02 -10.55 12.76
CA ASN A 784 18.83 -10.66 14.21
C ASN A 784 17.45 -11.24 14.58
N LYS A 785 16.81 -11.95 13.65
CA LYS A 785 15.42 -12.42 13.77
C LYS A 785 15.25 -13.49 14.85
N GLY A 786 16.17 -14.44 14.97
CA GLY A 786 16.15 -15.48 16.02
C GLY A 786 16.26 -14.91 17.44
N PRO A 787 17.33 -14.15 17.76
CA PRO A 787 17.50 -13.53 19.07
C PRO A 787 16.34 -12.60 19.45
N THR A 788 15.78 -11.89 18.47
CA THR A 788 14.58 -11.06 18.65
C THR A 788 13.39 -11.89 19.13
N LEU A 789 13.08 -13.02 18.47
CA LEU A 789 11.98 -13.88 18.90
C LEU A 789 12.23 -14.49 20.28
N ALA A 790 13.46 -14.89 20.61
CA ALA A 790 13.77 -15.40 21.95
C ALA A 790 13.38 -14.40 23.05
N ALA A 791 13.65 -13.10 22.83
CA ALA A 791 13.26 -12.05 23.75
C ALA A 791 11.74 -11.86 23.80
N ILE A 792 11.07 -11.79 22.65
CA ILE A 792 9.60 -11.65 22.58
C ILE A 792 8.91 -12.79 23.33
N TYR A 793 9.30 -14.04 23.08
CA TYR A 793 8.72 -15.21 23.73
C TYR A 793 8.98 -15.24 25.23
N SER A 794 10.17 -14.83 25.67
CA SER A 794 10.48 -14.77 27.12
C SER A 794 9.61 -13.75 27.86
N VAL A 795 9.34 -12.58 27.28
CA VAL A 795 8.44 -11.58 27.87
C VAL A 795 6.99 -12.07 27.83
N ALA A 796 6.55 -12.60 26.69
CA ALA A 796 5.19 -13.12 26.53
C ALA A 796 4.90 -14.26 27.53
N GLU A 797 5.84 -15.17 27.74
CA GLU A 797 5.73 -16.25 28.72
C GLU A 797 5.57 -15.72 30.15
N LEU A 798 6.39 -14.75 30.57
CA LEU A 798 6.27 -14.13 31.89
C LEU A 798 4.97 -13.35 32.04
N TYR A 799 4.56 -12.61 31.01
CA TYR A 799 3.34 -11.81 31.03
C TYR A 799 2.12 -12.73 31.22
N HIS A 800 1.99 -13.79 30.45
CA HIS A 800 0.87 -14.72 30.59
C HIS A 800 0.85 -15.46 31.92
N ARG A 801 2.03 -15.77 32.49
CA ARG A 801 2.14 -16.35 33.83
C ARG A 801 1.94 -15.35 34.97
N GLN A 802 1.67 -14.07 34.67
CA GLN A 802 1.59 -12.98 35.65
C GLN A 802 2.85 -12.90 36.53
N GLN A 803 4.02 -13.07 35.90
CA GLN A 803 5.34 -13.06 36.54
C GLN A 803 6.27 -11.96 35.96
N LEU A 804 5.76 -11.11 35.07
CA LEU A 804 6.53 -10.00 34.52
C LEU A 804 6.62 -8.86 35.56
N ASN A 805 7.83 -8.66 36.10
CA ASN A 805 8.06 -7.73 37.21
C ASN A 805 8.46 -6.30 36.77
N CYS A 806 8.83 -6.10 35.51
CA CYS A 806 9.22 -4.82 34.92
C CYS A 806 8.41 -4.51 33.64
N ASP A 807 8.30 -3.23 33.29
CA ASP A 807 7.78 -2.84 31.98
C ASP A 807 8.86 -3.15 30.92
N VAL A 808 8.47 -3.73 29.79
CA VAL A 808 9.41 -4.03 28.68
C VAL A 808 8.94 -3.33 27.42
N VAL A 809 9.82 -2.53 26.84
CA VAL A 809 9.61 -1.81 25.58
C VAL A 809 10.50 -2.40 24.50
N PHE A 810 9.92 -2.88 23.43
CA PHE A 810 10.62 -3.33 22.23
C PHE A 810 10.75 -2.18 21.23
N ILE A 811 11.96 -2.01 20.71
CA ILE A 811 12.29 -1.13 19.58
C ILE A 811 13.00 -2.00 18.54
N ILE A 812 12.29 -2.33 17.45
CA ILE A 812 12.81 -3.17 16.37
C ILE A 812 12.84 -2.36 15.08
N GLU A 813 14.03 -2.01 14.59
CA GLU A 813 14.19 -1.21 13.36
C GLU A 813 14.37 -2.07 12.10
N GLY A 814 14.18 -1.48 10.92
CA GLY A 814 14.38 -2.14 9.62
C GLY A 814 15.44 -1.48 8.75
N GLU A 815 16.39 -0.75 9.35
CA GLU A 815 17.41 0.01 8.63
C GLU A 815 18.82 -0.16 9.24
N GLU A 816 19.04 -1.13 10.14
CA GLU A 816 20.32 -1.29 10.84
C GLU A 816 21.46 -1.55 9.85
N GLU A 817 21.21 -2.44 8.87
CA GLU A 817 22.16 -2.84 7.84
C GLU A 817 22.46 -1.71 6.84
N CYS A 818 21.64 -0.66 6.86
CA CYS A 818 21.80 0.60 6.13
C CYS A 818 22.29 1.77 7.01
N GLY A 819 22.72 1.51 8.25
CA GLY A 819 23.23 2.53 9.17
C GLY A 819 22.18 3.26 9.98
N SER A 820 21.03 2.64 10.21
CA SER A 820 19.93 3.15 11.03
C SER A 820 19.46 4.54 10.58
N ILE A 821 19.28 4.71 9.26
CA ILE A 821 18.86 5.98 8.65
C ILE A 821 17.49 6.37 9.22
N GLY A 822 17.38 7.58 9.76
CA GLY A 822 16.15 8.10 10.35
C GLY A 822 15.84 7.60 11.77
N PHE A 823 16.52 6.55 12.26
CA PHE A 823 16.28 5.96 13.58
C PHE A 823 16.33 7.00 14.70
N GLN A 824 17.44 7.75 14.79
CA GLN A 824 17.62 8.74 15.86
C GLN A 824 16.53 9.81 15.87
N LYS A 825 16.09 10.25 14.69
CA LYS A 825 15.02 11.24 14.56
C LYS A 825 13.70 10.68 15.11
N VAL A 826 13.32 9.47 14.69
CA VAL A 826 12.07 8.85 15.14
C VAL A 826 12.07 8.58 16.65
N ILE A 827 13.20 8.13 17.22
CA ILE A 827 13.31 7.93 18.67
C ILE A 827 13.20 9.25 19.44
N ASN A 828 13.81 10.33 18.94
CA ASN A 828 13.68 11.65 19.57
C ASN A 828 12.23 12.18 19.50
N ASP A 829 11.59 12.07 18.34
CA ASP A 829 10.20 12.51 18.14
C ASP A 829 9.21 11.72 19.01
N ASN A 830 9.50 10.44 19.27
CA ASN A 830 8.65 9.54 20.07
C ASN A 830 9.19 9.30 21.49
N LYS A 831 10.12 10.14 21.96
CA LYS A 831 10.80 9.93 23.25
C LYS A 831 9.82 9.82 24.41
N GLN A 832 8.79 10.68 24.45
CA GLN A 832 7.77 10.65 25.51
C GLN A 832 6.99 9.33 25.54
N LEU A 833 6.65 8.79 24.37
CA LEU A 833 5.97 7.50 24.24
C LEU A 833 6.86 6.36 24.76
N ILE A 834 8.11 6.31 24.30
CA ILE A 834 9.07 5.26 24.67
C ILE A 834 9.35 5.28 26.18
N SER A 835 9.49 6.48 26.75
CA SER A 835 9.67 6.73 28.18
C SER A 835 8.44 6.44 29.05
N GLY A 836 7.30 6.03 28.48
CA GLY A 836 6.06 5.80 29.22
C GLY A 836 5.47 7.07 29.85
N GLY A 837 5.63 8.23 29.19
CA GLY A 837 5.14 9.54 29.65
C GLY A 837 6.00 10.23 30.71
N SER A 838 7.07 9.60 31.20
CA SER A 838 7.90 10.14 32.30
C SER A 838 9.02 11.10 31.84
N GLY A 839 9.11 11.44 30.55
CA GLY A 839 10.31 12.05 29.95
C GLY A 839 10.33 13.58 29.77
N GLY A 840 9.37 14.33 30.35
CA GLY A 840 9.12 15.72 29.94
C GLY A 840 9.89 16.86 30.63
N GLY A 841 10.29 16.72 31.91
CA GLY A 841 10.64 17.90 32.71
C GLY A 841 11.89 17.82 33.59
N ASN A 842 12.22 16.65 34.16
CA ASN A 842 13.16 16.58 35.30
C ASN A 842 14.41 15.73 35.05
N GLY A 843 14.82 15.52 33.79
CA GLY A 843 16.01 14.72 33.46
C GLY A 843 15.86 13.21 33.68
N THR A 844 14.71 12.76 34.18
CA THR A 844 14.31 11.35 34.21
C THR A 844 13.83 10.95 32.82
N THR A 845 14.40 9.87 32.29
CA THR A 845 14.23 9.43 30.89
C THR A 845 13.25 8.26 30.75
N GLY A 846 12.68 7.79 31.86
CA GLY A 846 11.67 6.75 31.88
C GLY A 846 12.18 5.33 31.61
N ILE A 847 13.36 5.15 31.01
CA ILE A 847 14.02 3.86 30.77
C ILE A 847 15.15 3.69 31.78
N ASP A 848 15.19 2.54 32.47
CA ASP A 848 16.21 2.25 33.49
C ASP A 848 17.36 1.41 32.92
N TRP A 849 17.09 0.54 31.95
CA TRP A 849 18.06 -0.37 31.34
C TRP A 849 17.80 -0.53 29.85
N ILE A 850 18.86 -0.76 29.07
CA ILE A 850 18.78 -1.15 27.66
C ILE A 850 19.40 -2.54 27.51
N MET A 851 18.74 -3.43 26.78
CA MET A 851 19.23 -4.77 26.47
C MET A 851 19.12 -5.07 24.98
N LEU A 852 20.02 -5.90 24.48
CA LEU A 852 19.97 -6.43 23.13
C LEU A 852 20.69 -7.78 23.04
N SER A 853 20.46 -8.48 21.93
CA SER A 853 21.17 -9.70 21.58
C SER A 853 21.58 -9.69 20.11
N ASN A 854 22.62 -8.93 19.77
CA ASN A 854 23.22 -8.96 18.43
C ASN A 854 24.75 -9.08 18.53
N SER A 855 25.22 -10.29 18.80
CA SER A 855 26.65 -10.63 18.85
C SER A 855 26.87 -12.14 18.95
N TYR A 856 28.14 -12.53 18.91
CA TYR A 856 28.58 -13.91 18.81
C TYR A 856 29.53 -14.29 19.94
N TRP A 857 29.49 -15.54 20.35
CA TRP A 857 30.52 -16.12 21.21
C TRP A 857 31.86 -16.24 20.50
N LEU A 858 32.92 -16.33 21.30
CA LEU A 858 34.30 -16.51 20.84
C LEU A 858 34.48 -17.77 19.99
N ASP A 859 33.83 -18.85 20.40
CA ASP A 859 33.81 -20.17 19.77
C ASP A 859 32.40 -20.80 19.95
N ASP A 860 32.22 -22.05 19.53
CA ASP A 860 30.93 -22.74 19.56
C ASP A 860 30.54 -23.30 20.96
N LEU A 861 31.42 -23.19 21.96
CA LEU A 861 31.29 -23.87 23.26
C LEU A 861 31.34 -22.91 24.45
N THR A 862 32.10 -21.83 24.36
CA THR A 862 32.41 -20.93 25.48
C THR A 862 31.38 -19.80 25.56
N PRO A 863 30.50 -19.78 26.57
CA PRO A 863 29.52 -18.72 26.73
C PRO A 863 30.21 -17.38 26.99
N CYS A 864 29.70 -16.32 26.36
CA CYS A 864 30.29 -14.99 26.45
C CYS A 864 29.23 -13.92 26.76
N LEU A 865 29.65 -12.79 27.32
CA LEU A 865 28.89 -11.55 27.44
C LEU A 865 29.68 -10.44 26.75
N ASN A 866 29.05 -9.76 25.78
CA ASN A 866 29.71 -8.70 25.03
C ASN A 866 29.48 -7.36 25.72
N TYR A 867 30.54 -6.59 26.00
CA TYR A 867 30.45 -5.27 26.64
C TYR A 867 31.08 -4.14 25.83
N GLY A 868 31.42 -4.37 24.55
CA GLY A 868 31.98 -3.31 23.73
C GLY A 868 32.02 -3.61 22.25
N LEU A 869 31.74 -2.58 21.46
CA LEU A 869 31.70 -2.58 20.00
C LEU A 869 32.55 -1.43 19.47
N ARG A 870 33.16 -1.63 18.30
CA ARG A 870 33.86 -0.54 17.61
C ARG A 870 32.83 0.33 16.89
N GLY A 871 33.16 1.59 16.71
CA GLY A 871 32.49 2.44 15.75
C GLY A 871 32.98 2.16 14.34
N VAL A 872 32.35 2.80 13.36
CA VAL A 872 32.78 2.73 11.96
C VAL A 872 32.58 4.07 11.26
N ILE A 873 33.45 4.38 10.31
CA ILE A 873 33.24 5.40 9.28
C ILE A 873 33.50 4.74 7.94
N ASN A 874 32.47 4.66 7.10
CA ASN A 874 32.58 4.21 5.72
C ASN A 874 32.61 5.42 4.79
N ALA A 875 33.63 5.46 3.94
CA ALA A 875 33.85 6.55 3.01
C ALA A 875 34.02 6.02 1.59
N SER A 876 33.44 6.74 0.64
CA SER A 876 33.72 6.60 -0.77
C SER A 876 34.59 7.77 -1.22
N ILE A 877 35.72 7.46 -1.82
CA ILE A 877 36.64 8.43 -2.40
C ILE A 877 36.56 8.27 -3.90
N THR A 878 36.18 9.32 -4.62
CA THR A 878 36.04 9.31 -6.08
C THR A 878 36.94 10.37 -6.67
N ILE A 879 37.73 9.99 -7.68
CA ILE A 879 38.49 10.93 -8.51
C ILE A 879 37.96 10.83 -9.93
N LYS A 880 37.56 11.97 -10.49
CA LYS A 880 37.01 12.09 -11.83
C LYS A 880 37.85 13.04 -12.69
N SER A 881 38.26 12.58 -13.86
CA SER A 881 38.88 13.39 -14.89
C SER A 881 37.86 14.18 -15.71
N ASP A 882 38.25 15.36 -16.17
CA ASP A 882 37.53 16.13 -17.17
C ASP A 882 37.62 15.48 -18.58
N LYS A 883 38.49 14.48 -18.76
CA LYS A 883 38.63 13.69 -19.99
C LYS A 883 37.86 12.37 -19.89
N PRO A 884 37.28 11.85 -21.00
CA PRO A 884 36.60 10.55 -21.01
C PRO A 884 37.60 9.38 -20.84
N ASP A 885 37.06 8.16 -20.73
CA ASP A 885 37.85 6.92 -20.78
C ASP A 885 38.70 6.90 -22.06
N ARG A 886 39.99 6.54 -21.93
CA ARG A 886 40.98 6.60 -23.02
C ARG A 886 41.79 5.32 -23.16
N HIS A 887 42.53 5.18 -24.25
CA HIS A 887 43.34 3.99 -24.51
C HIS A 887 44.78 4.20 -24.05
N SER A 888 45.25 3.43 -23.08
CA SER A 888 46.59 3.57 -22.48
C SER A 888 47.74 3.42 -23.48
N GLY A 889 47.57 2.60 -24.52
CA GLY A 889 48.55 2.49 -25.62
C GLY A 889 48.64 3.71 -26.55
N VAL A 890 47.66 4.62 -26.52
CA VAL A 890 47.60 5.83 -27.37
C VAL A 890 47.82 7.09 -26.54
N ASP A 891 47.14 7.16 -25.39
CA ASP A 891 47.08 8.34 -24.52
C ASP A 891 47.91 8.16 -23.21
N GLY A 892 48.57 7.02 -23.04
CA GLY A 892 49.40 6.73 -21.86
C GLY A 892 50.51 7.76 -21.67
N GLY A 893 50.61 8.30 -20.45
CA GLY A 893 51.60 9.32 -20.11
C GLY A 893 51.30 10.74 -20.61
N VAL A 894 50.25 10.95 -21.42
CA VAL A 894 49.88 12.29 -21.92
C VAL A 894 49.24 13.16 -20.83
N SER A 895 48.47 12.55 -19.94
CA SER A 895 47.77 13.24 -18.87
C SER A 895 47.77 12.42 -17.59
N ARG A 896 47.60 13.11 -16.47
CA ARG A 896 47.56 12.51 -15.14
C ARG A 896 46.36 11.58 -14.98
N GLU A 897 46.63 10.33 -14.65
CA GLU A 897 45.61 9.28 -14.57
C GLU A 897 44.90 9.31 -13.21
N PRO A 898 43.55 9.28 -13.17
CA PRO A 898 42.80 9.23 -11.92
C PRO A 898 43.21 8.07 -11.01
N THR A 899 43.52 6.91 -11.60
CA THR A 899 43.95 5.71 -10.86
C THR A 899 45.26 5.95 -10.11
N MET A 900 46.22 6.64 -10.72
CA MET A 900 47.50 6.97 -10.08
C MET A 900 47.29 7.94 -8.91
N ASP A 901 46.43 8.94 -9.09
CA ASP A 901 46.07 9.87 -8.00
C ASP A 901 45.40 9.15 -6.84
N MET A 902 44.52 8.20 -7.13
CA MET A 902 43.90 7.37 -6.11
C MET A 902 44.94 6.56 -5.34
N MET A 903 45.90 5.93 -6.02
CA MET A 903 46.99 5.20 -5.35
C MET A 903 47.80 6.12 -4.44
N HIS A 904 48.16 7.32 -4.92
CA HIS A 904 48.89 8.29 -4.12
C HIS A 904 48.10 8.72 -2.87
N LEU A 905 46.81 9.06 -3.00
CA LEU A 905 45.98 9.44 -1.85
C LEU A 905 45.85 8.32 -0.84
N LEU A 906 45.48 7.11 -1.27
CA LEU A 906 45.28 5.98 -0.37
C LEU A 906 46.58 5.60 0.35
N SER A 907 47.72 5.73 -0.31
CA SER A 907 49.03 5.46 0.30
C SER A 907 49.37 6.41 1.46
N THR A 908 48.76 7.60 1.51
CA THR A 908 48.98 8.56 2.61
C THR A 908 48.18 8.23 3.86
N LEU A 909 47.14 7.40 3.78
CA LEU A 909 46.23 7.16 4.91
C LEU A 909 46.82 6.22 5.97
N VAL A 910 47.75 5.35 5.59
CA VAL A 910 48.34 4.34 6.48
C VAL A 910 49.84 4.28 6.24
N ASP A 911 50.62 4.37 7.32
CA ASP A 911 52.07 4.18 7.24
C ASP A 911 52.40 2.70 6.95
N PRO A 912 53.18 2.39 5.91
CA PRO A 912 53.37 1.02 5.44
C PRO A 912 54.19 0.16 6.40
N ILE A 913 54.97 0.75 7.31
CA ILE A 913 55.86 0.02 8.23
C ILE A 913 55.17 -0.25 9.56
N THR A 914 54.64 0.80 10.17
CA THR A 914 53.96 0.76 11.47
C THR A 914 52.50 0.32 11.36
N ARG A 915 51.90 0.39 10.16
CA ARG A 915 50.47 0.13 9.88
C ARG A 915 49.52 1.06 10.63
N LYS A 916 50.01 2.23 11.07
CA LYS A 916 49.21 3.24 11.77
C LYS A 916 48.54 4.20 10.79
N ILE A 917 47.31 4.58 11.11
CA ILE A 917 46.50 5.56 10.38
C ILE A 917 47.13 6.95 10.54
N GLN A 918 47.40 7.64 9.43
CA GLN A 918 48.17 8.89 9.40
C GLN A 918 47.30 10.16 9.48
N LEU A 919 46.05 10.03 9.96
CA LEU A 919 45.20 11.20 10.19
C LEU A 919 45.74 12.00 11.40
N PRO A 920 45.86 13.34 11.30
CA PRO A 920 46.35 14.18 12.38
C PRO A 920 45.59 13.97 13.70
N GLY A 921 46.33 13.68 14.77
CA GLY A 921 45.77 13.49 16.11
C GLY A 921 44.89 12.24 16.30
N PHE A 922 44.87 11.32 15.33
CA PHE A 922 43.96 10.15 15.34
C PHE A 922 44.08 9.28 16.60
N TYR A 923 45.30 9.09 17.12
CA TYR A 923 45.57 8.23 18.27
C TYR A 923 45.53 8.97 19.63
N ASN A 924 45.33 10.28 19.65
CA ASN A 924 45.50 11.09 20.87
C ASN A 924 44.47 10.78 21.94
N ASP A 925 43.24 10.47 21.51
CA ASP A 925 42.08 10.32 22.41
C ASP A 925 41.82 8.84 22.79
N ILE A 926 42.69 7.91 22.37
CA ILE A 926 42.52 6.47 22.65
C ILE A 926 42.87 6.19 24.12
N LEU A 927 41.94 5.53 24.82
CA LEU A 927 42.13 5.13 26.21
C LEU A 927 43.33 4.17 26.37
N PRO A 928 44.16 4.32 27.43
CA PRO A 928 45.22 3.38 27.76
C PRO A 928 44.66 2.04 28.27
N LEU A 929 45.41 0.95 28.07
CA LEU A 929 45.02 -0.39 28.55
C LEU A 929 45.16 -0.44 30.07
N THR A 930 44.07 -0.69 30.79
CA THR A 930 44.11 -0.86 32.25
C THR A 930 44.56 -2.27 32.62
N SER A 931 45.05 -2.44 33.85
CA SER A 931 45.43 -3.76 34.37
C SER A 931 44.23 -4.70 34.53
N SER A 932 43.05 -4.16 34.88
CA SER A 932 41.80 -4.94 34.92
C SER A 932 41.37 -5.40 33.53
N GLU A 933 41.40 -4.50 32.54
CA GLU A 933 41.08 -4.83 31.15
C GLU A 933 42.06 -5.88 30.58
N LYS A 934 43.36 -5.75 30.87
CA LYS A 934 44.37 -6.72 30.44
C LYS A 934 44.10 -8.13 30.98
N LYS A 935 43.67 -8.25 32.25
CA LYS A 935 43.33 -9.55 32.85
C LYS A 935 42.18 -10.24 32.11
N LEU A 936 41.19 -9.50 31.63
CA LEU A 936 40.11 -10.07 30.81
C LEU A 936 40.69 -10.71 29.53
N TYR A 937 41.57 -10.00 28.82
CA TYR A 937 42.22 -10.56 27.63
C TYR A 937 43.12 -11.76 27.94
N ASP A 938 43.85 -11.74 29.06
CA ASP A 938 44.69 -12.86 29.49
C ASP A 938 43.83 -14.11 29.73
N THR A 939 42.66 -13.97 30.38
CA THR A 939 41.70 -15.08 30.55
C THR A 939 41.17 -15.56 29.19
N ILE A 940 40.76 -14.67 28.29
CA ILE A 940 40.25 -15.04 26.96
C ILE A 940 41.31 -15.79 26.14
N ALA A 941 42.57 -15.35 26.22
CA ALA A 941 43.70 -15.99 25.55
C ALA A 941 43.96 -17.41 26.08
N GLN A 942 43.73 -17.66 27.37
CA GLN A 942 43.83 -19.00 27.96
C GLN A 942 42.78 -19.96 27.40
N TYR A 943 41.54 -19.50 27.20
CA TYR A 943 40.46 -20.32 26.65
C TYR A 943 40.60 -20.54 25.13
N SER A 944 40.92 -19.49 24.38
CA SER A 944 40.93 -19.54 22.91
C SER A 944 42.26 -19.98 22.28
N GLY A 945 43.36 -19.89 23.03
CA GLY A 945 44.72 -20.03 22.47
C GLY A 945 45.14 -18.87 21.56
N ILE A 946 44.32 -17.83 21.42
CA ILE A 946 44.64 -16.65 20.59
C ILE A 946 45.51 -15.70 21.40
N LYS A 947 46.56 -15.15 20.77
CA LYS A 947 47.43 -14.16 21.41
C LYS A 947 46.66 -12.90 21.81
N VAL A 948 46.92 -12.41 23.03
CA VAL A 948 46.34 -11.17 23.57
C VAL A 948 46.46 -9.99 22.60
N SER A 949 47.61 -9.81 21.95
CA SER A 949 47.80 -8.75 20.95
C SER A 949 46.84 -8.86 19.77
N THR A 950 46.56 -10.08 19.29
CA THR A 950 45.61 -10.31 18.19
C THR A 950 44.18 -10.01 18.63
N LEU A 951 43.79 -10.37 19.86
CA LEU A 951 42.48 -10.02 20.43
C LEU A 951 42.31 -8.50 20.54
N MET A 952 43.34 -7.80 21.04
CA MET A 952 43.35 -6.34 21.11
C MET A 952 43.22 -5.69 19.73
N THR A 953 43.96 -6.15 18.72
CA THR A 953 43.82 -5.64 17.35
C THR A 953 42.41 -5.87 16.78
N LYS A 954 41.79 -7.01 17.09
CA LYS A 954 40.43 -7.32 16.63
C LYS A 954 39.35 -6.45 17.28
N TRP A 955 39.46 -6.14 18.57
CA TRP A 955 38.34 -5.56 19.33
C TRP A 955 38.61 -4.17 19.91
N ARG A 956 39.86 -3.86 20.25
CA ARG A 956 40.25 -2.66 21.01
C ARG A 956 40.95 -1.60 20.18
N GLU A 957 41.67 -2.00 19.14
CA GLU A 957 42.46 -1.09 18.33
C GLU A 957 41.70 -0.62 17.09
N PRO A 958 41.88 0.65 16.68
CA PRO A 958 41.32 1.15 15.44
C PRO A 958 42.03 0.51 14.24
N SER A 959 41.34 0.45 13.11
CA SER A 959 41.89 -0.08 11.87
C SER A 959 41.30 0.63 10.66
N LEU A 960 42.03 0.64 9.55
CA LEU A 960 41.57 1.14 8.26
C LEU A 960 41.66 0.00 7.25
N THR A 961 40.63 -0.15 6.43
CA THR A 961 40.58 -1.18 5.38
C THR A 961 40.09 -0.56 4.09
N ILE A 962 40.77 -0.89 2.99
CA ILE A 962 40.35 -0.58 1.63
C ILE A 962 39.62 -1.82 1.11
N HIS A 963 38.32 -1.69 0.83
CA HIS A 963 37.47 -2.82 0.44
C HIS A 963 37.55 -3.11 -1.05
N LYS A 964 37.46 -2.06 -1.86
CA LYS A 964 37.44 -2.16 -3.32
C LYS A 964 37.88 -0.86 -3.97
N ILE A 965 38.38 -0.99 -5.20
CA ILE A 965 38.69 0.11 -6.10
C ILE A 965 38.06 -0.25 -7.45
N GLN A 966 37.15 0.59 -7.93
CA GLN A 966 36.43 0.39 -9.19
C GLN A 966 36.79 1.52 -10.16
N VAL A 967 36.89 1.18 -11.44
CA VAL A 967 37.22 2.12 -12.53
C VAL A 967 36.07 2.19 -13.54
N SER A 968 35.95 3.29 -14.27
CA SER A 968 35.05 3.40 -15.42
C SER A 968 35.59 2.66 -16.66
N GLY A 969 34.72 2.46 -17.64
CA GLY A 969 35.05 1.83 -18.92
C GLY A 969 34.75 0.33 -18.98
N PRO A 970 35.12 -0.35 -20.07
CA PRO A 970 34.78 -1.75 -20.36
C PRO A 970 35.54 -2.80 -19.52
N ASN A 971 36.21 -2.40 -18.42
CA ASN A 971 37.03 -3.29 -17.58
C ASN A 971 38.15 -4.06 -18.31
N ASN A 972 38.67 -3.54 -19.44
CA ASN A 972 39.83 -4.12 -20.12
C ASN A 972 41.14 -3.48 -19.63
N ASN A 973 42.27 -4.15 -19.82
CA ASN A 973 43.57 -3.73 -19.29
C ASN A 973 44.21 -2.54 -20.05
N THR A 974 43.51 -1.97 -21.03
CA THR A 974 44.01 -0.91 -21.92
C THR A 974 43.33 0.44 -21.66
N VAL A 975 42.51 0.57 -20.63
CA VAL A 975 41.75 1.80 -20.34
C VAL A 975 42.46 2.67 -19.30
N ILE A 976 42.63 3.96 -19.63
CA ILE A 976 42.82 5.02 -18.64
C ILE A 976 41.41 5.50 -18.26
N PRO A 977 40.94 5.21 -17.04
CA PRO A 977 39.56 5.50 -16.67
C PRO A 977 39.36 6.99 -16.41
N GLN A 978 38.21 7.52 -16.80
CA GLN A 978 37.72 8.83 -16.41
C GLN A 978 37.44 8.88 -14.90
N ILE A 979 36.90 7.82 -14.32
CA ILE A 979 36.47 7.78 -12.92
C ILE A 979 37.12 6.60 -12.23
N VAL A 980 37.68 6.84 -11.05
CA VAL A 980 38.05 5.79 -10.10
C VAL A 980 37.37 6.04 -8.76
N LYS A 981 36.79 5.00 -8.17
CA LYS A 981 36.06 5.03 -6.89
C LYS A 981 36.64 3.98 -5.95
N ALA A 982 37.17 4.42 -4.81
CA ALA A 982 37.63 3.55 -3.74
C ALA A 982 36.64 3.59 -2.56
N THR A 983 36.35 2.41 -2.00
CA THR A 983 35.54 2.30 -0.77
C THR A 983 36.44 1.89 0.39
N ILE A 984 36.45 2.69 1.45
CA ILE A 984 37.24 2.45 2.66
C ILE A 984 36.34 2.41 3.88
N SER A 985 36.79 1.71 4.93
CA SER A 985 36.20 1.78 6.26
C SER A 985 37.27 2.03 7.31
N MET A 986 36.96 2.84 8.31
CA MET A 986 37.75 2.98 9.52
C MET A 986 36.96 2.47 10.72
N ARG A 987 37.55 1.56 11.50
CA ARG A 987 37.02 1.16 12.80
C ARG A 987 37.49 2.15 13.85
N ILE A 988 36.53 2.70 14.57
CA ILE A 988 36.72 3.76 15.57
C ILE A 988 36.57 3.13 16.96
N VAL A 989 37.29 3.63 17.96
CA VAL A 989 37.33 3.06 19.31
C VAL A 989 36.88 4.09 20.35
N PRO A 990 36.48 3.67 21.57
CA PRO A 990 35.97 4.59 22.59
C PRO A 990 36.87 5.81 22.85
N ASN A 991 36.25 6.93 23.20
CA ASN A 991 36.83 8.27 23.34
C ASN A 991 37.28 8.97 22.04
N GLN A 992 37.21 8.32 20.89
CA GLN A 992 37.40 9.01 19.61
C GLN A 992 36.11 9.71 19.15
N ASP A 993 36.21 10.99 18.81
CA ASP A 993 35.08 11.77 18.28
C ASP A 993 34.91 11.55 16.76
N LEU A 994 33.72 11.10 16.35
CA LEU A 994 33.40 10.81 14.95
C LEU A 994 33.49 12.04 14.06
N SER A 995 32.99 13.19 14.53
CA SER A 995 32.95 14.42 13.73
C SER A 995 34.35 14.95 13.44
N LYS A 996 35.23 14.91 14.45
CA LYS A 996 36.66 15.25 14.35
C LYS A 996 37.39 14.33 13.38
N ILE A 997 37.17 13.02 13.46
CA ILE A 997 37.82 12.07 12.55
C ILE A 997 37.31 12.24 11.11
N LYS A 998 36.00 12.42 10.92
CA LYS A 998 35.41 12.67 9.61
C LYS A 998 36.04 13.91 8.96
N GLN A 999 36.09 15.02 9.69
CA GLN A 999 36.67 16.25 9.18
C GLN A 999 38.16 16.07 8.88
N SER A 1000 38.92 15.45 9.79
CA SER A 1000 40.34 15.13 9.61
C SER A 1000 40.61 14.27 8.38
N LEU A 1001 39.77 13.27 8.09
CA LEU A 1001 39.85 12.46 6.87
C LEU A 1001 39.67 13.31 5.61
N ILE A 1002 38.59 14.11 5.58
CA ILE A 1002 38.25 14.96 4.43
C ILE A 1002 39.37 15.97 4.17
N ASP A 1003 39.86 16.63 5.22
CA ASP A 1003 40.92 17.64 5.13
C ASP A 1003 42.22 17.01 4.65
N THR A 1004 42.63 15.87 5.23
CA THR A 1004 43.86 15.16 4.85
C THR A 1004 43.84 14.73 3.38
N LEU A 1005 42.70 14.19 2.90
CA LEU A 1005 42.55 13.79 1.51
C LEU A 1005 42.60 14.99 0.55
N ASN A 1006 41.92 16.08 0.88
CA ASN A 1006 41.94 17.30 0.06
C ASN A 1006 43.32 17.96 0.04
N GLU A 1007 44.00 18.05 1.18
CA GLU A 1007 45.35 18.60 1.28
C GLU A 1007 46.34 17.77 0.45
N ASN A 1008 46.31 16.44 0.59
CA ASN A 1008 47.18 15.57 -0.18
C ASN A 1008 46.86 15.61 -1.67
N PHE A 1009 45.59 15.76 -2.06
CA PHE A 1009 45.21 15.92 -3.48
C PHE A 1009 45.66 17.27 -4.04
N ALA A 1010 45.62 18.34 -3.25
CA ALA A 1010 46.14 19.65 -3.65
C ALA A 1010 47.66 19.63 -3.90
N LYS A 1011 48.44 18.87 -3.10
CA LYS A 1011 49.89 18.67 -3.31
C LYS A 1011 50.21 17.97 -4.63
N LEU A 1012 49.35 17.06 -5.07
CA LEU A 1012 49.46 16.43 -6.39
C LEU A 1012 49.28 17.45 -7.53
N SER A 1013 48.49 18.50 -7.29
CA SER A 1013 48.21 19.55 -8.27
C SER A 1013 49.30 20.62 -8.34
N SER A 1014 49.91 21.00 -7.22
CA SER A 1014 50.93 22.04 -7.15
C SER A 1014 52.28 21.66 -7.81
N SER A 1015 52.56 20.36 -7.96
CA SER A 1015 53.82 19.89 -8.54
C SER A 1015 53.91 20.04 -10.07
N SER A 1016 52.86 20.52 -10.74
CA SER A 1016 52.76 20.52 -12.22
C SER A 1016 52.94 21.90 -12.88
N SER A 1017 53.37 22.94 -12.14
CA SER A 1017 53.41 24.35 -12.60
C SER A 1017 54.57 24.70 -13.57
N SER A 1018 54.76 23.94 -14.64
CA SER A 1018 55.61 24.37 -15.77
C SER A 1018 54.89 24.36 -17.12
N SER A 1019 53.63 24.81 -17.16
CA SER A 1019 53.08 25.40 -18.39
C SER A 1019 51.97 26.41 -18.06
N MET A 1020 52.19 27.64 -18.50
CA MET A 1020 51.38 28.83 -18.24
C MET A 1020 50.12 28.80 -19.13
N ASP A 1021 48.96 28.43 -18.58
CA ASP A 1021 47.66 28.78 -19.17
C ASP A 1021 46.62 29.04 -18.05
N THR A 1022 46.25 30.30 -17.89
CA THR A 1022 45.67 30.86 -16.65
C THR A 1022 44.13 30.94 -16.63
N THR A 1023 43.40 30.08 -17.35
CA THR A 1023 41.94 30.24 -17.47
C THR A 1023 41.06 29.12 -16.87
N THR A 1024 41.62 28.07 -16.25
CA THR A 1024 40.81 27.08 -15.51
C THR A 1024 41.52 26.58 -14.25
N ASN A 1025 40.90 26.74 -13.08
CA ASN A 1025 41.42 26.37 -11.75
C ASN A 1025 41.58 24.85 -11.49
N SER A 1026 41.86 24.03 -12.50
CA SER A 1026 42.17 22.60 -12.35
C SER A 1026 43.48 22.30 -13.08
N ILE A 1027 44.60 22.51 -12.39
CA ILE A 1027 45.96 22.31 -12.94
C ILE A 1027 46.21 20.83 -13.32
N THR A 1028 45.39 19.88 -12.83
CA THR A 1028 45.51 18.44 -13.12
C THR A 1028 44.45 17.88 -14.05
N GLY A 1029 43.33 18.59 -14.27
CA GLY A 1029 42.14 18.05 -14.95
C GLY A 1029 41.39 16.97 -14.16
N ASN A 1030 41.79 16.65 -12.93
CA ASN A 1030 41.13 15.66 -12.07
C ASN A 1030 40.45 16.36 -10.87
N LYS A 1031 39.28 15.88 -10.47
CA LYS A 1031 38.48 16.39 -9.34
C LYS A 1031 38.26 15.29 -8.31
N LEU A 1032 38.52 15.61 -7.04
CA LEU A 1032 38.28 14.74 -5.88
C LEU A 1032 36.90 15.02 -5.28
N SER A 1033 36.17 13.96 -4.93
CA SER A 1033 34.99 14.03 -4.07
C SER A 1033 35.05 12.92 -3.02
N VAL A 1034 34.78 13.26 -1.77
CA VAL A 1034 34.74 12.32 -0.65
C VAL A 1034 33.33 12.31 -0.06
N GLU A 1035 32.73 11.13 0.00
CA GLU A 1035 31.38 10.92 0.51
C GLU A 1035 31.45 9.97 1.72
N ILE A 1036 30.97 10.42 2.87
CA ILE A 1036 30.76 9.54 4.03
C ILE A 1036 29.31 9.04 3.96
N PHE A 1037 29.12 7.76 3.70
CA PHE A 1037 27.80 7.18 3.47
C PHE A 1037 27.30 6.32 4.62
N HIS A 1038 28.15 5.96 5.58
CA HIS A 1038 27.73 5.24 6.79
C HIS A 1038 28.69 5.52 7.96
N GLN A 1039 28.14 5.64 9.16
CA GLN A 1039 28.92 5.90 10.38
C GLN A 1039 28.20 5.36 11.63
N ALA A 1040 28.97 4.89 12.61
CA ALA A 1040 28.47 4.47 13.91
C ALA A 1040 29.47 4.84 15.01
N GLU A 1041 28.97 5.33 16.15
CA GLU A 1041 29.83 5.58 17.30
C GLU A 1041 30.29 4.27 17.97
N PRO A 1042 31.51 4.23 18.54
CA PRO A 1042 31.92 3.11 19.36
C PRO A 1042 31.08 3.03 20.64
N TRP A 1043 30.83 1.81 21.12
CA TRP A 1043 30.12 1.56 22.37
C TRP A 1043 31.02 0.80 23.34
N LEU A 1044 31.04 1.24 24.59
CA LEU A 1044 31.73 0.57 25.69
C LEU A 1044 30.80 0.59 26.90
N GLY A 1045 30.16 -0.55 27.15
CA GLY A 1045 29.24 -0.73 28.27
C GLY A 1045 29.96 -0.94 29.59
N ASP A 1046 29.31 -0.54 30.67
CA ASP A 1046 29.75 -0.87 32.03
C ASP A 1046 29.42 -2.34 32.35
N HIS A 1047 30.41 -3.21 32.21
CA HIS A 1047 30.29 -4.65 32.50
C HIS A 1047 30.06 -4.99 33.99
N GLU A 1048 30.15 -4.01 34.90
CA GLU A 1048 29.86 -4.17 36.33
C GLU A 1048 28.41 -3.79 36.68
N ASN A 1049 27.62 -3.35 35.69
CA ASN A 1049 26.24 -2.95 35.91
C ASN A 1049 25.35 -4.12 36.37
N LYS A 1050 24.20 -3.79 36.96
CA LYS A 1050 23.26 -4.77 37.54
C LYS A 1050 22.75 -5.79 36.52
N VAL A 1051 22.57 -5.41 35.26
CA VAL A 1051 22.06 -6.33 34.23
C VAL A 1051 23.12 -7.38 33.91
N TYR A 1052 24.39 -7.00 33.77
CA TYR A 1052 25.46 -7.97 33.54
C TYR A 1052 25.66 -8.94 34.69
N SER A 1053 25.49 -8.52 35.95
CA SER A 1053 25.60 -9.45 37.08
C SER A 1053 24.50 -10.50 37.08
N ILE A 1054 23.26 -10.12 36.73
CA ILE A 1054 22.13 -11.04 36.56
C ILE A 1054 22.35 -11.95 35.34
N LEU A 1055 22.74 -11.39 34.20
CA LEU A 1055 23.04 -12.16 32.99
C LEU A 1055 24.16 -13.17 33.23
N PHE A 1056 25.24 -12.77 33.91
CA PHE A 1056 26.37 -13.65 34.24
C PHE A 1056 25.91 -14.85 35.06
N LYS A 1057 25.11 -14.61 36.11
CA LYS A 1057 24.53 -15.65 36.96
C LYS A 1057 23.62 -16.59 36.16
N ASN A 1058 22.69 -16.06 35.39
CA ASN A 1058 21.73 -16.86 34.64
C ASN A 1058 22.40 -17.66 33.50
N LEU A 1059 23.34 -17.04 32.78
CA LEU A 1059 24.13 -17.71 31.74
C LEU A 1059 24.96 -18.85 32.34
N LYS A 1060 25.60 -18.64 33.50
CA LYS A 1060 26.32 -19.69 34.23
C LYS A 1060 25.40 -20.84 34.64
N ASN A 1061 24.21 -20.54 35.14
CA ASN A 1061 23.24 -21.57 35.56
C ASN A 1061 22.75 -22.42 34.38
N HIS A 1062 22.44 -21.80 33.25
CA HIS A 1062 21.92 -22.50 32.06
C HIS A 1062 23.00 -23.26 31.28
N TRP A 1063 24.27 -22.87 31.38
CA TRP A 1063 25.38 -23.51 30.66
C TRP A 1063 26.34 -24.32 31.53
N ASN A 1064 26.23 -24.25 32.85
CA ASN A 1064 27.18 -24.86 33.79
C ASN A 1064 28.65 -24.47 33.52
N GLN A 1065 28.85 -23.27 32.97
CA GLN A 1065 30.16 -22.73 32.63
C GLN A 1065 30.16 -21.23 32.90
N GLU A 1066 31.25 -20.73 33.48
CA GLU A 1066 31.39 -19.29 33.73
C GLU A 1066 31.56 -18.54 32.40
N PRO A 1067 30.73 -17.52 32.12
CA PRO A 1067 30.84 -16.79 30.88
C PRO A 1067 32.02 -15.82 30.89
N LEU A 1068 32.61 -15.60 29.71
CA LEU A 1068 33.68 -14.64 29.51
C LEU A 1068 33.12 -13.27 29.10
N PHE A 1069 33.64 -12.19 29.69
CA PHE A 1069 33.40 -10.85 29.17
C PHE A 1069 34.28 -10.60 27.96
N ILE A 1070 33.67 -10.33 26.80
CA ILE A 1070 34.36 -10.10 25.53
C ILE A 1070 33.95 -8.76 24.91
N ARG A 1071 34.70 -8.34 23.90
CA ARG A 1071 34.31 -7.26 23.00
C ARG A 1071 34.20 -7.80 21.59
N GLU A 1072 33.67 -7.01 20.68
CA GLU A 1072 33.54 -7.39 19.28
C GLU A 1072 34.01 -6.27 18.35
N GLY A 1073 34.49 -6.69 17.17
CA GLY A 1073 35.02 -5.78 16.16
C GLY A 1073 33.96 -5.12 15.28
N GLY A 1074 32.70 -5.55 15.39
CA GLY A 1074 31.54 -5.01 14.68
C GLY A 1074 31.07 -3.67 15.25
N SER A 1075 29.96 -3.16 14.72
CA SER A 1075 29.35 -1.88 15.07
C SER A 1075 27.85 -2.04 15.07
N ILE A 1076 27.16 -1.44 16.04
CA ILE A 1076 25.70 -1.31 16.05
C ILE A 1076 25.38 0.18 16.22
N PRO A 1077 24.88 0.88 15.18
CA PRO A 1077 24.71 2.34 15.19
C PRO A 1077 23.82 2.87 16.33
N SER A 1078 22.83 2.08 16.73
CA SER A 1078 21.75 2.52 17.62
C SER A 1078 22.10 2.47 19.11
N ILE A 1079 22.99 1.58 19.57
CA ILE A 1079 23.19 1.34 21.01
C ILE A 1079 23.78 2.55 21.73
N ARG A 1080 24.85 3.13 21.20
CA ARG A 1080 25.49 4.28 21.84
C ARG A 1080 24.55 5.50 21.87
N PHE A 1081 23.73 5.66 20.83
CA PHE A 1081 22.70 6.69 20.79
C PHE A 1081 21.60 6.45 21.83
N LEU A 1082 21.10 5.22 21.96
CA LEU A 1082 20.05 4.89 22.94
C LEU A 1082 20.52 5.16 24.38
N GLU A 1083 21.75 4.77 24.74
CA GLU A 1083 22.33 5.08 26.06
C GLU A 1083 22.35 6.58 26.32
N LYS A 1084 22.78 7.41 25.35
CA LYS A 1084 22.80 8.87 25.48
C LYS A 1084 21.40 9.46 25.54
N CYS A 1085 20.50 8.99 24.69
CA CYS A 1085 19.14 9.52 24.56
C CYS A 1085 18.35 9.26 25.85
N PHE A 1086 18.45 8.05 26.40
CA PHE A 1086 17.72 7.64 27.59
C PHE A 1086 18.55 7.65 28.87
N ASN A 1087 19.80 8.10 28.85
CA ASN A 1087 20.68 8.11 30.02
C ASN A 1087 20.61 6.80 30.84
N ALA A 1088 20.57 5.68 30.12
CA ALA A 1088 20.36 4.34 30.68
C ALA A 1088 21.52 3.44 30.23
N PRO A 1089 22.12 2.66 31.15
CA PRO A 1089 23.18 1.72 30.80
C PRO A 1089 22.65 0.56 29.93
N ALA A 1090 23.45 0.16 28.93
CA ALA A 1090 23.15 -0.96 28.07
C ALA A 1090 23.87 -2.26 28.47
N ALA A 1091 23.26 -3.41 28.16
CA ALA A 1091 23.88 -4.73 28.28
C ALA A 1091 23.57 -5.61 27.06
N GLN A 1092 24.58 -6.33 26.56
CA GLN A 1092 24.45 -7.17 25.37
C GLN A 1092 24.74 -8.64 25.70
N ILE A 1093 23.78 -9.51 25.37
CA ILE A 1093 23.93 -10.97 25.49
C ILE A 1093 24.03 -11.59 24.09
N PRO A 1094 25.15 -12.23 23.73
CA PRO A 1094 25.26 -12.95 22.46
C PRO A 1094 24.32 -14.17 22.40
N CYS A 1095 23.64 -14.34 21.27
CA CYS A 1095 22.92 -15.58 20.93
C CYS A 1095 23.76 -16.48 20.02
N GLY A 1096 24.41 -15.86 19.03
CA GLY A 1096 25.19 -16.54 18.03
C GLY A 1096 26.54 -17.01 18.56
N GLN A 1097 27.24 -17.74 17.72
CA GLN A 1097 28.58 -18.29 17.94
C GLN A 1097 29.47 -18.00 16.72
N SER A 1098 30.78 -18.12 16.88
CA SER A 1098 31.71 -17.66 15.83
C SER A 1098 31.61 -18.42 14.50
N SER A 1099 31.06 -19.64 14.49
CA SER A 1099 30.83 -20.40 13.25
C SER A 1099 29.54 -20.06 12.52
N ASP A 1100 28.72 -19.14 13.02
CA ASP A 1100 27.38 -18.84 12.47
C ASP A 1100 27.39 -18.11 11.12
N ASN A 1101 28.55 -17.60 10.68
CA ASN A 1101 28.71 -16.95 9.37
C ASN A 1101 27.71 -15.80 9.13
N ALA A 1102 27.41 -15.00 10.15
CA ALA A 1102 26.61 -13.80 10.00
C ALA A 1102 27.16 -12.88 8.89
N HIS A 1103 26.25 -12.27 8.14
CA HIS A 1103 26.50 -11.52 6.90
C HIS A 1103 27.12 -12.32 5.74
N LEU A 1104 27.49 -13.58 5.94
CA LEU A 1104 28.09 -14.44 4.94
C LEU A 1104 27.11 -15.53 4.50
N LYS A 1105 27.55 -16.37 3.56
CA LYS A 1105 26.79 -17.52 3.06
C LYS A 1105 26.63 -18.60 4.12
N ASP A 1106 25.54 -19.38 3.97
CA ASP A 1106 25.17 -20.45 4.91
C ASP A 1106 25.11 -19.94 6.36
N GLU A 1107 24.56 -18.73 6.57
CA GLU A 1107 24.30 -18.21 7.92
C GLU A 1107 23.45 -19.22 8.69
N LYS A 1108 23.82 -19.46 9.95
CA LYS A 1108 23.14 -20.42 10.81
C LYS A 1108 22.99 -19.92 12.24
N LEU A 1109 22.08 -20.55 12.99
CA LEU A 1109 21.96 -20.42 14.43
C LEU A 1109 21.75 -21.81 15.06
N ARG A 1110 22.50 -22.13 16.11
CA ARG A 1110 22.35 -23.40 16.81
C ARG A 1110 21.05 -23.41 17.65
N ILE A 1111 20.22 -24.45 17.51
CA ILE A 1111 18.91 -24.54 18.17
C ILE A 1111 19.03 -24.42 19.69
N ILE A 1112 20.03 -25.10 20.29
CA ILE A 1112 20.26 -25.04 21.74
C ILE A 1112 20.62 -23.62 22.22
N ASN A 1113 21.30 -22.82 21.39
CA ASN A 1113 21.62 -21.43 21.74
C ASN A 1113 20.35 -20.58 21.78
N LEU A 1114 19.49 -20.71 20.77
CA LEU A 1114 18.20 -20.00 20.72
C LEU A 1114 17.33 -20.35 21.93
N PHE A 1115 17.18 -21.64 22.24
CA PHE A 1115 16.33 -22.09 23.36
C PHE A 1115 16.89 -21.68 24.72
N LYS A 1116 18.21 -21.80 24.92
CA LYS A 1116 18.82 -21.36 26.17
C LYS A 1116 18.81 -19.85 26.31
N LEU A 1117 18.99 -19.08 25.24
CA LEU A 1117 18.84 -17.62 25.29
C LEU A 1117 17.46 -17.25 25.80
N ARG A 1118 16.40 -17.82 25.23
CA ARG A 1118 15.03 -17.59 25.71
C ARG A 1118 14.91 -17.87 27.21
N ALA A 1119 15.39 -19.02 27.69
CA ALA A 1119 15.32 -19.38 29.11
C ALA A 1119 16.09 -18.39 30.01
N ILE A 1120 17.30 -17.98 29.59
CA ILE A 1120 18.12 -16.99 30.30
C ILE A 1120 17.40 -15.64 30.35
N LEU A 1121 16.81 -15.18 29.25
CA LEU A 1121 16.04 -13.94 29.20
C LEU A 1121 14.78 -14.00 30.07
N THR A 1122 14.06 -15.11 30.10
CA THR A 1122 12.92 -15.34 31.00
C THR A 1122 13.33 -15.15 32.46
N ASP A 1123 14.43 -15.76 32.90
CA ASP A 1123 14.92 -15.58 34.27
C ASP A 1123 15.40 -14.15 34.53
N THR A 1124 15.99 -13.51 33.52
CA THR A 1124 16.59 -12.16 33.64
C THR A 1124 15.50 -11.08 33.75
N PHE A 1125 14.49 -11.10 32.89
CA PHE A 1125 13.34 -10.18 32.97
C PHE A 1125 12.54 -10.35 34.26
N LYS A 1126 12.42 -11.59 34.73
CA LYS A 1126 11.81 -11.87 36.04
C LYS A 1126 12.61 -11.25 37.18
N GLU A 1127 13.93 -11.44 37.23
CA GLU A 1127 14.80 -10.95 38.32
C GLU A 1127 14.97 -9.43 38.31
N LEU A 1128 15.05 -8.80 37.12
CA LEU A 1128 15.29 -7.35 37.01
C LEU A 1128 14.25 -6.48 37.71
N GLY A 1129 12.99 -6.92 37.75
CA GLY A 1129 11.92 -6.20 38.42
C GLY A 1129 11.75 -6.53 39.91
N MET A 1130 12.54 -7.45 40.50
CA MET A 1130 12.41 -7.87 41.92
C MET A 1130 13.13 -6.97 42.93
N SER A 1131 13.80 -5.90 42.48
CA SER A 1131 14.39 -4.89 43.38
C SER A 1131 13.43 -3.74 43.62
#